data_AF-A0A7X9FCW3-F1
#
_entry.id   AF-A0A7X9FCW3-F1
#
_cell.length_a   1.000
_cell.length_b   1.000
_cell.length_c   1.000
_cell.angle_alpha   90.00
_cell.angle_beta   90.00
_cell.angle_gamma   90.00
#
_symmetry.space_group_name_H-M   'P 1'
#
loop_
_entity.id
_entity.type
_entity.pdbx_description
1 polymer ?
#
loop_
_entity_poly.entity_id
_entity_poly.type
_entity_poly.pdbx_seq_one_letter_code
_entity_poly.pdbx_strand_id
1 'polypeptide(L)'
;DLAYFWEVPGATYGDIYQNMRFTSVAGYNCTLYTAYVAVYPAAFTGTPDMEVLVWDDDGFGYPGTLRGSVTIPYASLPTGLAYVAADLTSLNLVYSDGAEYHIGVNCPNSGAGNVLAILSDDGTSATGRGSFYIPSYAGWYSWTGDYAFTMAVDFCAGDIPYSDCYDREYNCAPYYIWNLPDAYGDDYFNMRFSVGGPETLMTIGLAFYDAGDQSGDVDIFVWGSDAGFPDLTNVLYQTTVAYADIVYYPDYVTLDLSAENIVPRSDFHIGWSPNDVTGGLAYGISDDGSCGTLRSSEYYGGSWGTMLGDWGADVNFLIKAHLCKDEFSNCMTFENVCNLAAYTTLPSGIPDGSGNNVLAIYEGYDSWGVGCRLETVYLALYDLGVATMYTENSEVRVYNSDGLTWNGLPGAPGTLLGSVTLTPADYAFYPAMTVADIASQNIRFDDRIWVGIYSLATDPAYGVAILADDATCGGPGAALWWDDETSSFSIRNRYIDIDVCCTPPPEITCTPGEDWPTTGHDFRRTGHSFNSTGDARCKQDILWWVNDAAGLNSNRPVIYGDILVVAFNTKLVAYDINTGAVLWTISGMPTIGSAFRNTPTVADGYVYFGGGNIPAFNKADVNTGALVWSRTITTTPLTGNTQYTTSVILGNGIYFTTVDGKLQGLDLATGADLPGYPVQLNGVGEETISSNGVDVLYVGTDGTLGAGGYGSLYAIDAATGTINWQLDEADLAGHDLDNDTLGTVTKEVFRGPIAYDQDDPALYVMSSFASEVAGAPVGVRYRIAPDGTIKWAVNGVWQGTTSTANGYQAPILDANNVIYQQLRYWTSETGGVQALDKLKGKLQWTGDMFYTETSYIEGAMSCEPIARDILYAGNNNGNFMAKNCDNGVTEFGYQYYVGSGKSYRSTGIAIDPTHVVFTNRNGDVYVMSEQV
;
A
#
# COMPACT_ATOMS: atom_id res chain seq x y z
N ASP A 1 -33.73 22.39 -10.73
CA ASP A 1 -35.06 22.85 -10.28
C ASP A 1 -35.71 21.80 -9.40
N LEU A 2 -35.92 22.09 -8.11
CA LEU A 2 -36.62 21.19 -7.19
C LEU A 2 -38.12 21.49 -7.26
N ALA A 3 -38.93 20.55 -7.74
CA ALA A 3 -40.34 20.83 -8.05
C ALA A 3 -41.33 19.96 -7.26
N TYR A 4 -40.96 18.71 -6.96
CA TYR A 4 -41.84 17.76 -6.27
C TYR A 4 -41.15 17.11 -5.07
N PHE A 5 -41.95 16.63 -4.13
CA PHE A 5 -41.52 15.70 -3.09
C PHE A 5 -42.40 14.45 -3.12
N TRP A 6 -41.84 13.32 -2.69
CA TRP A 6 -42.45 12.00 -2.74
C TRP A 6 -42.40 11.34 -1.37
N GLU A 7 -43.55 10.82 -0.92
CA GLU A 7 -43.68 10.12 0.35
C GLU A 7 -43.27 8.64 0.24
N VAL A 8 -42.49 8.14 1.20
CA VAL A 8 -41.97 6.76 1.26
C VAL A 8 -42.20 6.17 2.67
N PRO A 9 -43.08 5.17 2.85
CA PRO A 9 -44.04 4.67 1.87
C PRO A 9 -45.18 5.68 1.64
N GLY A 10 -45.68 5.75 0.41
CA GLY A 10 -46.83 6.58 0.09
C GLY A 10 -48.14 5.96 0.61
N ALA A 11 -48.88 6.69 1.45
CA ALA A 11 -50.12 6.18 2.07
C ALA A 11 -51.24 5.84 1.05
N THR A 12 -51.17 6.40 -0.16
CA THR A 12 -52.22 6.29 -1.19
C THR A 12 -51.99 5.12 -2.16
N TYR A 13 -50.73 4.79 -2.47
CA TYR A 13 -50.40 3.83 -3.55
C TYR A 13 -49.58 2.63 -3.06
N GLY A 14 -49.06 2.67 -1.83
CA GLY A 14 -48.25 1.60 -1.27
C GLY A 14 -46.88 1.50 -1.93
N ASP A 15 -46.36 2.59 -2.48
CA ASP A 15 -45.03 2.66 -3.09
C ASP A 15 -43.99 2.46 -1.99
N ILE A 16 -43.12 1.45 -2.11
CA ILE A 16 -42.16 1.09 -1.05
C ILE A 16 -40.73 1.48 -1.43
N TYR A 17 -40.42 1.60 -2.73
CA TYR A 17 -39.07 1.89 -3.19
C TYR A 17 -39.09 2.96 -4.27
N GLN A 18 -38.42 4.09 -4.03
CA GLN A 18 -38.15 5.13 -5.04
C GLN A 18 -36.68 5.03 -5.44
N ASN A 19 -36.39 4.91 -6.74
CA ASN A 19 -35.06 4.58 -7.23
C ASN A 19 -34.60 5.51 -8.35
N MET A 20 -33.30 5.73 -8.42
CA MET A 20 -32.64 6.44 -9.50
C MET A 20 -31.54 5.57 -10.10
N ARG A 21 -31.50 5.51 -11.43
CA ARG A 21 -30.48 4.81 -12.21
C ARG A 21 -29.22 5.68 -12.36
N PHE A 22 -28.07 5.04 -12.19
CA PHE A 22 -26.73 5.57 -12.39
C PHE A 22 -25.97 4.67 -13.35
N THR A 23 -24.95 5.22 -14.00
CA THR A 23 -24.06 4.50 -14.91
C THR A 23 -22.64 4.75 -14.42
N SER A 24 -21.84 3.70 -14.24
CA SER A 24 -20.40 3.85 -14.00
C SER A 24 -19.72 4.53 -15.18
N VAL A 25 -18.61 5.24 -14.92
CA VAL A 25 -17.87 5.92 -15.98
C VAL A 25 -17.26 4.87 -16.92
N ALA A 26 -17.33 5.15 -18.22
CA ALA A 26 -16.74 4.27 -19.21
C ALA A 26 -15.21 4.22 -19.04
N GLY A 27 -14.62 3.03 -19.15
CA GLY A 27 -13.19 2.76 -19.00
C GLY A 27 -12.69 2.46 -17.57
N TYR A 28 -13.55 2.52 -16.54
CA TYR A 28 -13.12 2.39 -15.15
C TYR A 28 -14.00 1.43 -14.32
N ASN A 29 -13.36 0.71 -13.39
CA ASN A 29 -14.08 0.02 -12.32
C ASN A 29 -14.41 1.04 -11.23
N CYS A 30 -15.70 1.17 -10.89
CA CYS A 30 -16.21 2.19 -10.00
C CYS A 30 -16.57 1.61 -8.64
N THR A 31 -15.83 1.96 -7.59
CA THR A 31 -16.20 1.60 -6.21
C THR A 31 -17.18 2.62 -5.65
N LEU A 32 -18.37 2.18 -5.24
CA LEU A 32 -19.41 3.06 -4.69
C LEU A 32 -19.18 3.31 -3.19
N TYR A 33 -18.96 4.57 -2.79
CA TYR A 33 -18.68 4.92 -1.40
C TYR A 33 -19.85 5.53 -0.67
N THR A 34 -20.49 6.54 -1.25
CA THR A 34 -21.54 7.28 -0.57
C THR A 34 -22.69 7.55 -1.54
N ALA A 35 -23.92 7.44 -1.05
CA ALA A 35 -25.09 7.94 -1.77
C ALA A 35 -25.68 9.13 -1.01
N TYR A 36 -25.95 10.22 -1.72
CA TYR A 36 -26.61 11.40 -1.18
C TYR A 36 -28.06 11.43 -1.64
N VAL A 37 -28.97 11.54 -0.69
CA VAL A 37 -30.41 11.62 -0.96
C VAL A 37 -30.94 12.96 -0.43
N ALA A 38 -31.50 13.80 -1.28
CA ALA A 38 -32.14 15.03 -0.83
C ALA A 38 -33.51 14.71 -0.19
N VAL A 39 -33.63 15.01 1.10
CA VAL A 39 -34.85 14.77 1.88
C VAL A 39 -35.61 16.06 2.16
N TYR A 40 -36.92 15.94 2.38
CA TYR A 40 -37.80 17.05 2.73
C TYR A 40 -38.48 16.85 4.10
N PRO A 41 -37.80 17.18 5.22
CA PRO A 41 -38.27 16.84 6.57
C PRO A 41 -39.60 17.45 6.96
N ALA A 42 -39.99 18.58 6.35
CA ALA A 42 -41.28 19.22 6.61
C ALA A 42 -42.49 18.34 6.20
N ALA A 43 -42.27 17.35 5.33
CA ALA A 43 -43.27 16.37 4.92
C ALA A 43 -43.09 15.00 5.61
N PHE A 44 -42.17 14.88 6.58
CA PHE A 44 -42.05 13.64 7.34
C PHE A 44 -43.27 13.46 8.26
N THR A 45 -43.73 12.22 8.39
CA THR A 45 -44.70 11.83 9.42
C THR A 45 -44.04 10.84 10.37
N GLY A 46 -44.21 11.04 11.68
CA GLY A 46 -43.62 10.16 12.69
C GLY A 46 -42.10 10.28 12.81
N THR A 47 -41.41 9.16 13.00
CA THR A 47 -39.95 9.06 13.15
C THR A 47 -39.40 8.06 12.12
N PRO A 48 -39.45 8.38 10.82
CA PRO A 48 -39.03 7.46 9.77
C PRO A 48 -37.51 7.30 9.79
N ASP A 49 -37.04 6.05 9.81
CA ASP A 49 -35.66 5.76 9.41
C ASP A 49 -35.60 5.74 7.87
N MET A 50 -34.45 6.10 7.31
CA MET A 50 -34.21 6.03 5.87
C MET A 50 -33.31 4.85 5.57
N GLU A 51 -33.74 3.92 4.72
CA GLU A 51 -32.89 2.87 4.19
C GLU A 51 -32.51 3.22 2.75
N VAL A 52 -31.22 3.29 2.46
CA VAL A 52 -30.67 3.47 1.12
C VAL A 52 -30.24 2.11 0.59
N LEU A 53 -30.74 1.72 -0.58
CA LEU A 53 -30.55 0.42 -1.21
C LEU A 53 -29.73 0.56 -2.49
N VAL A 54 -28.94 -0.46 -2.82
CA VAL A 54 -28.18 -0.51 -4.07
C VAL A 54 -28.56 -1.76 -4.85
N TRP A 55 -28.94 -1.61 -6.11
CA TRP A 55 -29.35 -2.70 -7.00
C TRP A 55 -28.49 -2.74 -8.27
N ASP A 56 -28.22 -3.92 -8.79
CA ASP A 56 -27.77 -4.08 -10.18
C ASP A 56 -28.89 -3.65 -11.14
N ASP A 57 -28.58 -3.16 -12.34
CA ASP A 57 -29.59 -3.03 -13.41
C ASP A 57 -30.01 -4.41 -13.94
N ASP A 58 -31.28 -4.59 -14.29
CA ASP A 58 -31.82 -5.84 -14.83
C ASP A 58 -31.57 -6.03 -16.34
N GLY A 59 -30.87 -5.08 -16.97
CA GLY A 59 -30.62 -5.01 -18.41
C GLY A 59 -31.75 -4.36 -19.20
N PHE A 60 -32.82 -3.93 -18.55
CA PHE A 60 -33.97 -3.24 -19.13
C PHE A 60 -34.18 -1.83 -18.56
N GLY A 61 -33.21 -1.33 -17.78
CA GLY A 61 -33.27 -0.02 -17.14
C GLY A 61 -34.05 0.00 -15.82
N TYR A 62 -34.31 -1.16 -15.21
CA TYR A 62 -34.97 -1.28 -13.91
C TYR A 62 -34.06 -1.96 -12.88
N PRO A 63 -34.32 -1.76 -11.57
CA PRO A 63 -33.57 -2.44 -10.53
C PRO A 63 -33.74 -3.97 -10.58
N GLY A 64 -32.63 -4.69 -10.63
CA GLY A 64 -32.53 -6.15 -10.70
C GLY A 64 -32.21 -6.79 -9.34
N THR A 65 -30.96 -7.24 -9.15
CA THR A 65 -30.53 -7.92 -7.91
C THR A 65 -30.13 -6.92 -6.85
N LEU A 66 -30.70 -7.00 -5.65
CA LEU A 66 -30.28 -6.18 -4.49
C LEU A 66 -28.86 -6.57 -4.06
N ARG A 67 -27.97 -5.59 -3.98
CA ARG A 67 -26.57 -5.77 -3.57
C ARG A 67 -26.33 -5.51 -2.09
N GLY A 68 -27.07 -4.56 -1.52
CA GLY A 68 -26.99 -4.22 -0.11
C GLY A 68 -27.84 -3.01 0.23
N SER A 69 -27.92 -2.69 1.52
CA SER A 69 -28.58 -1.49 2.01
C SER A 69 -27.91 -0.96 3.28
N VAL A 70 -28.11 0.33 3.54
CA VAL A 70 -27.65 1.03 4.75
C VAL A 70 -28.83 1.80 5.33
N THR A 71 -29.04 1.65 6.64
CA THR A 71 -30.12 2.33 7.36
C THR A 71 -29.59 3.52 8.15
N ILE A 72 -30.17 4.68 7.92
CA ILE A 72 -29.90 5.94 8.63
C ILE A 72 -31.05 6.17 9.62
N PRO A 73 -30.77 6.12 10.94
CA PRO A 73 -31.78 6.38 11.95
C PRO A 73 -32.39 7.77 11.82
N TYR A 74 -33.68 7.93 12.15
CA TYR A 74 -34.38 9.23 12.15
C TYR A 74 -33.62 10.32 12.90
N ALA A 75 -32.97 9.96 14.02
CA ALA A 75 -32.20 10.89 14.85
C ALA A 75 -31.00 11.51 14.11
N SER A 76 -30.54 10.87 13.04
CA SER A 76 -29.45 11.34 12.17
C SER A 76 -29.97 12.07 10.92
N LEU A 77 -31.28 12.10 10.69
CA LEU A 77 -31.87 12.84 9.57
C LEU A 77 -31.94 14.34 9.89
N PRO A 78 -31.73 15.21 8.89
CA PRO A 78 -31.76 16.66 9.07
C PRO A 78 -33.17 17.14 9.41
N THR A 79 -33.27 18.26 10.12
CA THR A 79 -34.56 18.92 10.44
C THR A 79 -35.01 19.90 9.36
N GLY A 80 -34.18 20.14 8.35
CA GLY A 80 -34.43 21.04 7.22
C GLY A 80 -34.01 20.40 5.90
N LEU A 81 -34.27 21.09 4.80
CA LEU A 81 -33.91 20.61 3.48
C LEU A 81 -32.40 20.43 3.35
N ALA A 82 -31.97 19.19 3.12
CA ALA A 82 -30.55 18.84 2.98
C ALA A 82 -30.39 17.49 2.26
N TYR A 83 -29.18 17.26 1.76
CA TYR A 83 -28.74 15.92 1.40
C TYR A 83 -28.41 15.11 2.66
N VAL A 84 -28.79 13.84 2.64
CA VAL A 84 -28.39 12.86 3.62
C VAL A 84 -27.41 11.90 2.96
N ALA A 85 -26.20 11.83 3.50
CA ALA A 85 -25.16 10.91 3.06
C ALA A 85 -25.38 9.53 3.69
N ALA A 86 -25.48 8.50 2.86
CA ALA A 86 -25.42 7.10 3.25
C ALA A 86 -24.05 6.55 2.89
N ASP A 87 -23.25 6.23 3.91
CA ASP A 87 -21.97 5.55 3.73
C ASP A 87 -22.20 4.09 3.33
N LEU A 88 -21.81 3.75 2.10
CA LEU A 88 -21.94 2.45 1.46
C LEU A 88 -20.61 1.68 1.41
N THR A 89 -19.53 2.22 2.00
CA THR A 89 -18.18 1.61 1.96
C THR A 89 -18.18 0.16 2.47
N SER A 90 -18.98 -0.14 3.50
CA SER A 90 -19.11 -1.49 4.05
C SER A 90 -19.72 -2.53 3.09
N LEU A 91 -20.35 -2.09 2.00
CA LEU A 91 -20.93 -2.98 0.98
C LEU A 91 -19.89 -3.44 -0.05
N ASN A 92 -18.75 -2.77 -0.15
CA ASN A 92 -17.64 -3.08 -1.07
C ASN A 92 -18.12 -3.34 -2.52
N LEU A 93 -18.96 -2.43 -3.05
CA LEU A 93 -19.58 -2.59 -4.35
C LEU A 93 -18.73 -1.96 -5.44
N VAL A 94 -18.27 -2.77 -6.38
CA VAL A 94 -17.49 -2.36 -7.55
C VAL A 94 -18.31 -2.65 -8.82
N TYR A 95 -18.55 -1.60 -9.60
CA TYR A 95 -19.25 -1.68 -10.89
C TYR A 95 -18.24 -1.57 -12.03
N SER A 96 -18.25 -2.54 -12.94
CA SER A 96 -17.39 -2.54 -14.12
C SER A 96 -17.72 -1.41 -15.10
N ASP A 97 -16.81 -1.16 -16.04
CA ASP A 97 -16.92 -0.18 -17.12
C ASP A 97 -18.34 -0.11 -17.74
N GLY A 98 -18.99 1.05 -17.60
CA GLY A 98 -20.30 1.35 -18.19
C GLY A 98 -21.49 0.57 -17.63
N ALA A 99 -21.30 -0.20 -16.55
CA ALA A 99 -22.38 -0.89 -15.85
C ALA A 99 -23.42 0.10 -15.27
N GLU A 100 -24.69 -0.22 -15.48
CA GLU A 100 -25.80 0.50 -14.85
C GLU A 100 -26.17 -0.13 -13.50
N TYR A 101 -26.55 0.73 -12.55
CA TYR A 101 -27.01 0.34 -11.22
C TYR A 101 -28.03 1.34 -10.69
N HIS A 102 -28.72 1.01 -9.59
CA HIS A 102 -29.77 1.85 -9.04
C HIS A 102 -29.54 2.13 -7.56
N ILE A 103 -29.77 3.37 -7.15
CA ILE A 103 -29.89 3.76 -5.74
C ILE A 103 -31.36 3.91 -5.40
N GLY A 104 -31.81 3.14 -4.42
CA GLY A 104 -33.17 3.14 -3.91
C GLY A 104 -33.28 3.76 -2.53
N VAL A 105 -34.48 4.24 -2.21
CA VAL A 105 -34.83 4.71 -0.86
C VAL A 105 -36.08 3.99 -0.38
N ASN A 106 -36.03 3.53 0.87
CA ASN A 106 -37.11 2.89 1.62
C ASN A 106 -37.21 3.47 3.04
N CYS A 107 -38.32 3.19 3.72
CA CYS A 107 -38.52 3.47 5.14
C CYS A 107 -38.83 2.14 5.89
N PRO A 108 -37.81 1.45 6.43
CA PRO A 108 -37.93 0.08 6.93
C PRO A 108 -38.80 0.00 8.19
N ASN A 109 -38.80 1.05 9.02
CA ASN A 109 -39.60 1.15 10.24
C ASN A 109 -40.95 1.83 10.01
N SER A 110 -41.66 1.44 8.94
CA SER A 110 -43.00 1.95 8.57
C SER A 110 -44.14 1.47 9.49
N GLY A 111 -43.89 1.32 10.81
CA GLY A 111 -44.94 1.16 11.79
C GLY A 111 -46.02 2.24 11.60
N ALA A 112 -47.30 1.84 11.63
CA ALA A 112 -48.46 2.58 11.12
C ALA A 112 -48.39 4.11 11.33
N GLY A 113 -47.86 4.83 10.33
CA GLY A 113 -47.80 6.30 10.30
C GLY A 113 -46.44 6.92 10.01
N ASN A 114 -45.33 6.16 9.97
CA ASN A 114 -44.04 6.74 9.57
C ASN A 114 -43.95 6.94 8.06
N VAL A 115 -43.60 8.16 7.62
CA VAL A 115 -43.45 8.56 6.21
C VAL A 115 -42.21 9.40 6.06
N LEU A 116 -41.27 8.96 5.22
CA LEU A 116 -40.13 9.73 4.73
C LEU A 116 -40.56 10.55 3.51
N ALA A 117 -39.90 11.67 3.22
CA ALA A 117 -40.12 12.44 2.00
C ALA A 117 -38.81 12.76 1.28
N ILE A 118 -38.72 12.48 -0.02
CA ILE A 118 -37.55 12.77 -0.87
C ILE A 118 -37.92 13.71 -2.01
N LEU A 119 -36.96 14.41 -2.59
CA LEU A 119 -37.19 15.39 -3.65
C LEU A 119 -36.95 14.84 -5.07
N SER A 120 -37.60 15.45 -6.06
CA SER A 120 -37.28 15.29 -7.48
C SER A 120 -37.34 16.62 -8.24
N ASP A 121 -36.86 16.56 -9.49
CA ASP A 121 -37.09 17.59 -10.49
C ASP A 121 -38.56 17.66 -10.95
N ASP A 122 -38.87 18.51 -11.93
CA ASP A 122 -40.20 18.70 -12.51
C ASP A 122 -40.55 17.71 -13.64
N GLY A 123 -39.69 16.72 -13.88
CA GLY A 123 -39.85 15.73 -14.94
C GLY A 123 -39.40 16.20 -16.33
N THR A 124 -38.69 17.32 -16.43
CA THR A 124 -38.22 17.88 -17.72
C THR A 124 -36.75 17.59 -18.03
N SER A 125 -35.95 17.11 -17.05
CA SER A 125 -34.48 17.16 -17.16
C SER A 125 -33.78 15.84 -17.51
N ALA A 126 -34.47 14.70 -17.58
CA ALA A 126 -33.86 13.42 -17.95
C ALA A 126 -34.85 12.48 -18.65
N THR A 127 -34.34 11.50 -19.43
CA THR A 127 -35.16 10.39 -19.96
C THR A 127 -34.78 9.06 -19.30
N GLY A 128 -35.68 8.47 -18.51
CA GLY A 128 -35.67 7.09 -18.04
C GLY A 128 -34.72 6.82 -16.88
N ARG A 129 -34.57 7.75 -15.92
CA ARG A 129 -33.69 7.52 -14.75
C ARG A 129 -34.44 7.20 -13.46
N GLY A 130 -35.67 7.68 -13.29
CA GLY A 130 -36.49 7.38 -12.11
C GLY A 130 -37.34 6.12 -12.27
N SER A 131 -37.36 5.26 -11.26
CA SER A 131 -38.29 4.13 -11.17
C SER A 131 -38.81 3.92 -9.75
N PHE A 132 -39.95 3.25 -9.61
CA PHE A 132 -40.53 2.92 -8.32
C PHE A 132 -41.16 1.53 -8.31
N TYR A 133 -41.27 0.93 -7.13
CA TYR A 133 -41.88 -0.39 -6.96
C TYR A 133 -43.18 -0.30 -6.18
N ILE A 134 -44.23 -0.90 -6.74
CA ILE A 134 -45.51 -1.09 -6.06
C ILE A 134 -45.74 -2.59 -5.81
N PRO A 135 -45.81 -3.03 -4.54
CA PRO A 135 -46.07 -4.42 -4.19
C PRO A 135 -47.39 -4.97 -4.73
N SER A 136 -48.42 -4.12 -4.86
CA SER A 136 -49.74 -4.52 -5.36
C SER A 136 -49.75 -4.87 -6.85
N TYR A 137 -48.76 -4.39 -7.60
CA TYR A 137 -48.58 -4.68 -9.03
C TYR A 137 -47.38 -5.61 -9.31
N ALA A 138 -46.60 -5.96 -8.28
CA ALA A 138 -45.48 -6.89 -8.33
C ALA A 138 -44.45 -6.55 -9.42
N GLY A 139 -44.08 -5.27 -9.56
CA GLY A 139 -43.12 -4.83 -10.56
C GLY A 139 -42.60 -3.42 -10.35
N TRP A 140 -41.54 -3.10 -11.11
CA TRP A 140 -40.98 -1.77 -11.27
C TRP A 140 -41.74 -0.99 -12.34
N TYR A 141 -41.92 0.31 -12.10
CA TYR A 141 -42.63 1.22 -12.98
C TYR A 141 -41.84 2.51 -13.15
N SER A 142 -41.94 3.11 -14.34
CA SER A 142 -41.58 4.50 -14.56
C SER A 142 -42.81 5.39 -14.42
N TRP A 143 -42.59 6.62 -13.97
CA TRP A 143 -43.65 7.62 -13.91
C TRP A 143 -44.03 8.08 -15.33
N THR A 144 -45.26 8.57 -15.49
CA THR A 144 -45.71 9.16 -16.78
C THR A 144 -45.06 10.52 -17.08
N GLY A 145 -44.38 11.11 -16.09
CA GLY A 145 -43.40 12.19 -16.25
C GLY A 145 -42.05 11.70 -15.74
N ASP A 146 -40.95 12.18 -16.31
CA ASP A 146 -39.62 11.61 -16.07
C ASP A 146 -38.94 12.20 -14.84
N TYR A 147 -39.47 11.90 -13.67
CA TYR A 147 -39.00 12.52 -12.43
C TYR A 147 -37.64 11.93 -12.04
N ALA A 148 -36.60 12.75 -12.12
CA ALA A 148 -35.29 12.45 -11.59
C ALA A 148 -35.25 12.82 -10.11
N PHE A 149 -35.15 11.82 -9.24
CA PHE A 149 -34.95 12.07 -7.82
C PHE A 149 -33.65 12.85 -7.61
N THR A 150 -33.63 13.73 -6.63
CA THR A 150 -32.42 14.50 -6.30
C THR A 150 -31.50 13.61 -5.46
N MET A 151 -30.80 12.71 -6.16
CA MET A 151 -29.81 11.81 -5.61
C MET A 151 -28.47 12.05 -6.28
N ALA A 152 -27.38 11.86 -5.53
CA ALA A 152 -26.02 11.83 -6.05
C ALA A 152 -25.28 10.64 -5.44
N VAL A 153 -24.17 10.27 -6.05
CA VAL A 153 -23.31 9.20 -5.57
C VAL A 153 -21.86 9.65 -5.66
N ASP A 154 -21.08 9.31 -4.65
CA ASP A 154 -19.63 9.28 -4.75
C ASP A 154 -19.23 7.87 -5.15
N PHE A 155 -18.67 7.74 -6.34
CA PHE A 155 -17.97 6.54 -6.77
C PHE A 155 -16.53 6.90 -7.12
N CYS A 156 -15.57 6.06 -6.75
CA CYS A 156 -14.23 6.12 -7.33
C CYS A 156 -14.28 5.38 -8.66
N ALA A 157 -14.62 6.09 -9.75
CA ALA A 157 -14.48 5.57 -11.10
C ALA A 157 -13.04 5.66 -11.55
N GLY A 158 -12.11 5.05 -10.81
CA GLY A 158 -10.72 5.47 -10.92
C GLY A 158 -10.65 6.99 -10.99
N ASP A 159 -10.96 7.67 -9.88
CA ASP A 159 -10.02 8.72 -9.54
C ASP A 159 -8.70 7.97 -9.60
N ILE A 160 -7.94 8.17 -10.67
CA ILE A 160 -6.50 8.14 -10.56
C ILE A 160 -6.31 9.04 -9.34
N PRO A 161 -6.03 8.52 -8.12
CA PRO A 161 -5.88 9.39 -6.98
C PRO A 161 -4.76 10.33 -7.38
N TYR A 162 -5.14 11.54 -7.78
CA TYR A 162 -4.20 12.50 -8.25
C TYR A 162 -3.39 12.84 -7.03
N SER A 163 -2.19 12.31 -6.99
CA SER A 163 -1.35 12.37 -5.79
C SER A 163 -1.06 13.83 -5.42
N ASP A 164 -1.13 14.71 -6.41
CA ASP A 164 -0.88 16.14 -6.29
C ASP A 164 -1.41 16.88 -7.54
N CYS A 165 -2.22 17.92 -7.37
CA CYS A 165 -2.69 18.78 -8.46
C CYS A 165 -2.11 20.18 -8.30
N TYR A 166 -1.65 20.77 -9.39
CA TYR A 166 -0.98 22.06 -9.36
C TYR A 166 -1.24 22.88 -10.63
N ASP A 167 -1.30 24.20 -10.45
CA ASP A 167 -1.29 25.14 -11.57
C ASP A 167 0.14 25.38 -12.03
N ARG A 168 0.37 25.27 -13.34
CA ARG A 168 1.63 25.61 -13.99
C ARG A 168 1.43 26.84 -14.85
N GLU A 169 2.22 27.86 -14.56
CA GLU A 169 2.30 29.12 -15.30
C GLU A 169 3.78 29.50 -15.44
N TYR A 170 4.17 29.99 -16.61
CA TYR A 170 5.54 30.45 -16.87
C TYR A 170 5.63 31.97 -17.07
N ASN A 171 4.48 32.64 -17.11
CA ASN A 171 4.41 34.08 -17.24
C ASN A 171 4.66 34.77 -15.89
N CYS A 172 5.10 36.02 -15.92
CA CYS A 172 5.28 36.83 -14.71
C CYS A 172 4.20 37.89 -14.55
N ALA A 173 4.30 39.02 -15.25
CA ALA A 173 3.31 40.10 -15.17
C ALA A 173 2.86 40.50 -16.59
N PRO A 174 1.55 40.71 -16.82
CA PRO A 174 1.06 41.11 -18.14
C PRO A 174 1.71 42.41 -18.59
N TYR A 175 2.18 42.45 -19.84
CA TYR A 175 2.89 43.59 -20.39
C TYR A 175 2.53 43.88 -21.85
N TYR A 176 2.63 42.87 -22.75
CA TYR A 176 2.31 43.05 -24.16
C TYR A 176 0.91 42.52 -24.49
N ILE A 177 0.34 43.12 -25.53
CA ILE A 177 -0.92 42.70 -26.16
C ILE A 177 -0.59 42.31 -27.60
N TRP A 178 -1.06 41.14 -28.03
CA TRP A 178 -0.81 40.55 -29.33
C TRP A 178 -2.12 40.31 -30.05
N ASN A 179 -2.31 40.89 -31.23
CA ASN A 179 -3.53 40.71 -32.02
C ASN A 179 -3.35 39.60 -33.08
N LEU A 180 -4.33 38.70 -33.22
CA LEU A 180 -4.41 37.75 -34.34
C LEU A 180 -5.74 37.89 -35.09
N PRO A 181 -5.77 37.73 -36.43
CA PRO A 181 -4.60 37.71 -37.30
C PRO A 181 -4.01 39.11 -37.33
N ASP A 182 -2.69 39.18 -37.45
CA ASP A 182 -2.02 40.45 -37.64
C ASP A 182 -1.82 40.77 -39.13
N ALA A 183 -1.17 41.90 -39.43
CA ALA A 183 -0.94 42.32 -40.81
C ALA A 183 0.05 41.42 -41.57
N TYR A 184 0.69 40.47 -40.89
CA TYR A 184 1.73 39.60 -41.45
C TYR A 184 1.18 38.21 -41.79
N GLY A 185 0.05 37.80 -41.21
CA GLY A 185 -0.59 36.51 -41.50
C GLY A 185 -0.16 35.41 -40.53
N ASP A 186 0.02 35.78 -39.27
CA ASP A 186 0.20 34.82 -38.17
C ASP A 186 -1.08 34.02 -37.96
N ASP A 187 -0.94 32.69 -37.90
CA ASP A 187 -2.08 31.79 -37.77
C ASP A 187 -2.26 31.26 -36.34
N TYR A 188 -1.20 31.21 -35.51
CA TYR A 188 -1.26 30.59 -34.18
C TYR A 188 -0.28 31.18 -33.17
N PHE A 189 -0.73 31.35 -31.91
CA PHE A 189 0.14 31.61 -30.75
C PHE A 189 0.07 30.47 -29.75
N ASN A 190 1.24 30.04 -29.23
CA ASN A 190 1.35 28.87 -28.36
C ASN A 190 2.34 29.10 -27.22
N MET A 191 2.17 28.34 -26.14
CA MET A 191 3.13 28.24 -25.06
C MET A 191 3.38 26.78 -24.69
N ARG A 192 4.66 26.45 -24.52
CA ARG A 192 5.16 25.13 -24.12
C ARG A 192 5.10 24.92 -22.62
N PHE A 193 4.50 23.81 -22.23
CA PHE A 193 4.45 23.30 -20.87
C PHE A 193 5.32 22.05 -20.73
N SER A 194 6.04 21.95 -19.63
CA SER A 194 6.83 20.77 -19.29
C SER A 194 6.13 20.01 -18.17
N VAL A 195 6.14 18.68 -18.21
CA VAL A 195 5.60 17.78 -17.17
C VAL A 195 6.72 16.91 -16.60
N GLY A 196 6.58 16.46 -15.35
CA GLY A 196 7.57 15.62 -14.67
C GLY A 196 7.39 14.12 -14.92
N GLY A 197 6.32 13.73 -15.61
CA GLY A 197 5.91 12.36 -15.89
C GLY A 197 4.51 12.37 -16.53
N PRO A 198 3.81 11.23 -16.56
CA PRO A 198 2.38 11.20 -16.91
C PRO A 198 1.59 12.09 -15.93
N GLU A 199 1.04 13.18 -16.43
CA GLU A 199 0.19 14.09 -15.66
C GLU A 199 -1.10 14.30 -16.46
N THR A 200 -2.26 14.26 -15.82
CA THR A 200 -3.51 14.55 -16.52
C THR A 200 -3.74 16.05 -16.55
N LEU A 201 -3.99 16.58 -17.75
CA LEU A 201 -4.38 17.96 -17.95
C LEU A 201 -5.86 18.13 -17.60
N MET A 202 -6.14 18.75 -16.47
CA MET A 202 -7.50 18.89 -15.94
C MET A 202 -8.19 20.14 -16.46
N THR A 203 -7.51 21.29 -16.42
CA THR A 203 -8.06 22.53 -16.97
C THR A 203 -6.97 23.35 -17.64
N ILE A 204 -7.37 24.20 -18.59
CA ILE A 204 -6.49 25.22 -19.17
C ILE A 204 -7.15 26.58 -19.03
N GLY A 205 -6.34 27.61 -18.79
CA GLY A 205 -6.79 28.99 -18.73
C GLY A 205 -6.03 29.85 -19.74
N LEU A 206 -6.74 30.68 -20.49
CA LEU A 206 -6.16 31.64 -21.44
C LEU A 206 -6.65 33.06 -21.15
N ALA A 207 -5.73 34.02 -21.05
CA ALA A 207 -6.07 35.42 -20.83
C ALA A 207 -6.13 36.21 -22.14
N PHE A 208 -7.27 36.86 -22.37
CA PHE A 208 -7.50 37.74 -23.52
C PHE A 208 -7.70 39.20 -23.09
N TYR A 209 -7.43 40.14 -23.99
CA TYR A 209 -7.56 41.58 -23.75
C TYR A 209 -8.68 42.21 -24.59
N ASP A 210 -9.61 42.94 -23.95
CA ASP A 210 -10.66 43.68 -24.67
C ASP A 210 -10.12 45.00 -25.23
N ALA A 211 -9.80 45.03 -26.53
CA ALA A 211 -9.43 46.26 -27.23
C ALA A 211 -10.65 47.05 -27.76
N GLY A 212 -11.87 46.50 -27.62
CA GLY A 212 -13.12 47.08 -28.09
C GLY A 212 -13.45 46.81 -29.56
N ASP A 213 -12.59 46.11 -30.29
CA ASP A 213 -12.76 45.73 -31.70
C ASP A 213 -12.54 44.23 -31.97
N GLN A 214 -12.51 43.41 -30.91
CA GLN A 214 -12.51 41.95 -31.07
C GLN A 214 -13.74 41.46 -31.82
N SER A 215 -13.55 40.42 -32.61
CA SER A 215 -14.59 39.79 -33.41
C SER A 215 -14.27 38.31 -33.62
N GLY A 216 -15.30 37.48 -33.70
CA GLY A 216 -15.13 36.06 -34.03
C GLY A 216 -14.76 35.18 -32.85
N ASP A 217 -14.96 33.88 -33.06
CA ASP A 217 -14.70 32.84 -32.08
C ASP A 217 -13.19 32.55 -32.01
N VAL A 218 -12.72 31.92 -30.94
CA VAL A 218 -11.31 31.54 -30.78
C VAL A 218 -11.20 30.04 -30.69
N ASP A 219 -10.42 29.45 -31.58
CA ASP A 219 -10.02 28.05 -31.48
C ASP A 219 -8.86 27.91 -30.50
N ILE A 220 -9.00 26.98 -29.55
CA ILE A 220 -8.01 26.65 -28.54
C ILE A 220 -7.52 25.23 -28.81
N PHE A 221 -6.21 25.04 -28.73
CA PHE A 221 -5.52 23.81 -29.08
C PHE A 221 -4.63 23.33 -27.94
N VAL A 222 -4.54 22.01 -27.79
CA VAL A 222 -3.50 21.32 -27.02
C VAL A 222 -2.77 20.40 -27.99
N TRP A 223 -1.44 20.51 -28.06
CA TRP A 223 -0.60 19.77 -29.00
C TRP A 223 0.44 18.94 -28.26
N GLY A 224 0.87 17.83 -28.87
CA GLY A 224 2.16 17.24 -28.54
C GLY A 224 3.32 18.20 -28.89
N SER A 225 4.54 17.85 -28.47
CA SER A 225 5.74 18.62 -28.80
C SER A 225 6.63 17.87 -29.80
N ASP A 226 7.04 18.55 -30.87
CA ASP A 226 8.07 18.11 -31.83
C ASP A 226 9.24 19.09 -31.80
N ALA A 227 10.43 18.62 -31.39
CA ALA A 227 11.65 19.41 -31.28
C ALA A 227 11.51 20.75 -30.52
N GLY A 228 10.58 20.82 -29.56
CA GLY A 228 10.30 22.00 -28.74
C GLY A 228 9.23 22.94 -29.30
N PHE A 229 8.59 22.59 -30.42
CA PHE A 229 7.46 23.30 -31.03
C PHE A 229 6.19 22.45 -31.02
N PRO A 230 5.00 23.04 -31.27
CA PRO A 230 3.77 22.26 -31.40
C PRO A 230 3.84 21.26 -32.56
N ASP A 231 3.52 19.99 -32.29
CA ASP A 231 3.43 18.94 -33.31
C ASP A 231 2.10 19.02 -34.05
N LEU A 232 2.11 19.57 -35.27
CA LEU A 232 0.92 19.71 -36.11
C LEU A 232 0.27 18.37 -36.50
N THR A 233 1.00 17.26 -36.37
CA THR A 233 0.47 15.92 -36.63
C THR A 233 -0.14 15.26 -35.39
N ASN A 234 0.01 15.88 -34.22
CA ASN A 234 -0.41 15.36 -32.92
C ASN A 234 -1.19 16.42 -32.12
N VAL A 235 -2.40 16.73 -32.59
CA VAL A 235 -3.37 17.55 -31.84
C VAL A 235 -4.01 16.67 -30.77
N LEU A 236 -3.74 16.97 -29.51
CA LEU A 236 -4.28 16.24 -28.37
C LEU A 236 -5.73 16.68 -28.07
N TYR A 237 -6.03 17.96 -28.25
CA TYR A 237 -7.38 18.50 -28.06
C TYR A 237 -7.58 19.79 -28.87
N GLN A 238 -8.81 20.02 -29.32
CA GLN A 238 -9.21 21.26 -29.97
C GLN A 238 -10.66 21.59 -29.61
N THR A 239 -10.92 22.84 -29.27
CA THR A 239 -12.28 23.37 -29.11
C THR A 239 -12.39 24.81 -29.60
N THR A 240 -13.61 25.27 -29.81
CA THR A 240 -13.91 26.65 -30.20
C THR A 240 -14.65 27.33 -29.06
N VAL A 241 -14.10 28.44 -28.57
CA VAL A 241 -14.77 29.33 -27.61
C VAL A 241 -15.49 30.41 -28.40
N ALA A 242 -16.81 30.45 -28.26
CA ALA A 242 -17.62 31.45 -28.92
C ALA A 242 -17.24 32.84 -28.42
N TYR A 243 -17.25 33.85 -29.31
CA TYR A 243 -16.92 35.23 -28.97
C TYR A 243 -17.66 35.75 -27.72
N ALA A 244 -18.93 35.37 -27.57
CA ALA A 244 -19.78 35.79 -26.46
C ALA A 244 -19.36 35.19 -25.10
N ASP A 245 -18.57 34.12 -25.11
CA ASP A 245 -18.09 33.39 -23.93
C ASP A 245 -16.62 33.75 -23.58
N ILE A 246 -15.96 34.58 -24.40
CA ILE A 246 -14.63 35.11 -24.08
C ILE A 246 -14.75 36.05 -22.88
N VAL A 247 -14.05 35.69 -21.80
CA VAL A 247 -13.84 36.55 -20.65
C VAL A 247 -12.47 37.23 -20.77
N TYR A 248 -12.40 38.47 -20.29
CA TYR A 248 -11.24 39.32 -20.47
C TYR A 248 -10.45 39.48 -19.17
N TYR A 249 -9.14 39.67 -19.31
CA TYR A 249 -8.23 39.87 -18.18
C TYR A 249 -8.72 41.01 -17.26
N PRO A 250 -8.74 40.81 -15.92
CA PRO A 250 -7.95 39.84 -15.14
C PRO A 250 -8.47 38.41 -15.09
N ASP A 251 -9.63 38.10 -15.70
CA ASP A 251 -10.17 36.75 -15.74
C ASP A 251 -9.58 35.92 -16.90
N TYR A 252 -9.72 34.60 -16.81
CA TYR A 252 -9.23 33.64 -17.80
C TYR A 252 -10.40 32.86 -18.41
N VAL A 253 -10.39 32.68 -19.73
CA VAL A 253 -11.21 31.65 -20.38
C VAL A 253 -10.71 30.31 -19.89
N THR A 254 -11.51 29.64 -19.07
CA THR A 254 -11.14 28.36 -18.43
C THR A 254 -11.91 27.22 -19.10
N LEU A 255 -11.19 26.23 -19.60
CA LEU A 255 -11.75 25.02 -20.18
C LEU A 255 -11.48 23.85 -19.25
N ASP A 256 -12.53 23.11 -18.91
CA ASP A 256 -12.43 21.85 -18.19
C ASP A 256 -12.18 20.71 -19.19
N LEU A 257 -11.01 20.10 -19.07
CA LEU A 257 -10.51 19.00 -19.90
C LEU A 257 -10.45 17.68 -19.12
N SER A 258 -10.96 17.65 -17.87
CA SER A 258 -10.89 16.45 -17.02
C SER A 258 -11.54 15.21 -17.66
N ALA A 259 -12.58 15.41 -18.48
CA ALA A 259 -13.25 14.33 -19.20
C ALA A 259 -12.49 13.83 -20.44
N GLU A 260 -11.52 14.60 -20.94
CA GLU A 260 -10.79 14.31 -22.18
C GLU A 260 -9.62 13.33 -21.95
N ASN A 261 -9.25 13.06 -20.69
CA ASN A 261 -8.16 12.17 -20.31
C ASN A 261 -6.84 12.46 -21.06
N ILE A 262 -6.52 13.74 -21.24
CA ILE A 262 -5.28 14.16 -21.89
C ILE A 262 -4.15 13.97 -20.88
N VAL A 263 -3.24 13.03 -21.15
CA VAL A 263 -2.09 12.72 -20.28
C VAL A 263 -0.78 13.04 -21.01
N PRO A 264 -0.28 14.29 -20.99
CA PRO A 264 1.03 14.57 -21.53
C PRO A 264 2.12 13.77 -20.80
N ARG A 265 3.02 13.17 -21.58
CA ARG A 265 4.17 12.39 -21.07
C ARG A 265 5.52 13.11 -21.29
N SER A 266 5.47 14.19 -22.05
CA SER A 266 6.61 15.03 -22.40
C SER A 266 6.12 16.47 -22.52
N ASP A 267 6.98 17.38 -22.96
CA ASP A 267 6.56 18.75 -23.27
C ASP A 267 5.31 18.72 -24.18
N PHE A 268 4.36 19.60 -23.91
CA PHE A 268 3.16 19.79 -24.71
C PHE A 268 2.92 21.29 -24.89
N HIS A 269 2.04 21.67 -25.82
CA HIS A 269 1.77 23.07 -26.10
C HIS A 269 0.30 23.38 -25.94
N ILE A 270 -0.01 24.55 -25.37
CA ILE A 270 -1.35 25.11 -25.38
C ILE A 270 -1.30 26.39 -26.21
N GLY A 271 -2.22 26.52 -27.15
CA GLY A 271 -2.29 27.70 -28.00
C GLY A 271 -3.69 28.05 -28.44
N TRP A 272 -3.77 29.13 -29.19
CA TRP A 272 -5.03 29.67 -29.69
C TRP A 272 -4.86 30.32 -31.06
N SER A 273 -5.98 30.41 -31.78
CA SER A 273 -6.10 31.08 -33.08
C SER A 273 -7.51 31.63 -33.24
N PRO A 274 -7.72 32.84 -33.79
CA PRO A 274 -9.06 33.30 -34.16
C PRO A 274 -9.63 32.38 -35.24
N ASN A 275 -10.83 31.85 -35.00
CA ASN A 275 -11.52 30.98 -35.95
C ASN A 275 -11.80 31.78 -37.24
N ASP A 276 -11.34 31.26 -38.39
CA ASP A 276 -11.11 31.92 -39.69
C ASP A 276 -12.38 32.38 -40.45
N VAL A 277 -13.37 32.91 -39.72
CA VAL A 277 -14.57 33.51 -40.29
C VAL A 277 -14.24 34.94 -40.77
N THR A 278 -13.40 35.05 -41.81
CA THR A 278 -13.15 36.27 -42.61
C THR A 278 -12.99 37.56 -41.77
N GLY A 279 -11.92 37.64 -40.97
CA GLY A 279 -11.55 38.84 -40.22
C GLY A 279 -12.02 38.87 -38.76
N GLY A 280 -12.12 37.71 -38.11
CA GLY A 280 -12.13 37.64 -36.65
C GLY A 280 -10.82 38.20 -36.10
N LEU A 281 -10.87 38.95 -35.00
CA LEU A 281 -9.73 39.56 -34.32
C LEU A 281 -9.79 39.19 -32.84
N ALA A 282 -8.72 38.59 -32.32
CA ALA A 282 -8.57 38.27 -30.90
C ALA A 282 -7.23 38.79 -30.37
N TYR A 283 -7.20 39.24 -29.12
CA TYR A 283 -6.01 39.78 -28.50
C TYR A 283 -5.57 38.93 -27.31
N GLY A 284 -4.41 38.28 -27.43
CA GLY A 284 -3.75 37.59 -26.31
C GLY A 284 -2.84 38.54 -25.53
N ILE A 285 -2.52 38.15 -24.31
CA ILE A 285 -1.63 38.89 -23.41
C ILE A 285 -0.36 38.07 -23.17
N SER A 286 0.79 38.72 -23.11
CA SER A 286 2.03 38.10 -22.64
C SER A 286 2.71 38.96 -21.57
N ASP A 287 3.72 38.38 -20.92
CA ASP A 287 4.66 39.14 -20.09
C ASP A 287 5.65 39.98 -20.91
N ASP A 288 6.60 40.62 -20.24
CA ASP A 288 7.64 41.47 -20.85
C ASP A 288 8.90 40.71 -21.29
N GLY A 289 8.91 39.38 -21.16
CA GLY A 289 10.04 38.49 -21.42
C GLY A 289 11.13 38.50 -20.35
N SER A 290 10.95 39.19 -19.22
CA SER A 290 11.94 39.19 -18.12
C SER A 290 12.06 37.83 -17.41
N CYS A 291 11.05 36.97 -17.55
CA CYS A 291 11.01 35.60 -17.07
C CYS A 291 11.03 34.56 -18.21
N GLY A 292 11.46 34.97 -19.41
CA GLY A 292 11.52 34.14 -20.62
C GLY A 292 12.38 32.88 -20.49
N THR A 293 11.89 31.78 -21.06
CA THR A 293 12.60 30.48 -21.10
C THR A 293 12.46 29.76 -22.45
N LEU A 294 12.27 30.50 -23.56
CA LEU A 294 11.99 29.96 -24.90
C LEU A 294 10.78 29.02 -24.91
N ARG A 295 9.66 29.48 -24.35
CA ARG A 295 8.43 28.68 -24.24
C ARG A 295 7.34 29.10 -25.19
N SER A 296 7.25 30.37 -25.56
CA SER A 296 6.25 30.81 -26.52
C SER A 296 6.75 30.74 -27.94
N SER A 297 5.84 30.31 -28.82
CA SER A 297 6.07 30.20 -30.24
C SER A 297 4.87 30.68 -31.02
N GLU A 298 5.13 31.11 -32.25
CA GLU A 298 4.12 31.47 -33.21
C GLU A 298 4.27 30.65 -34.48
N TYR A 299 3.17 30.47 -35.20
CA TYR A 299 3.20 29.89 -36.53
C TYR A 299 3.06 30.99 -37.56
N TYR A 300 4.18 31.30 -38.22
CA TYR A 300 4.28 32.36 -39.20
C TYR A 300 4.97 31.86 -40.48
N GLY A 301 4.42 32.24 -41.64
CA GLY A 301 5.04 31.93 -42.94
C GLY A 301 5.14 30.43 -43.26
N GLY A 302 4.30 29.59 -42.64
CA GLY A 302 4.29 28.13 -42.84
C GLY A 302 5.30 27.36 -41.98
N SER A 303 5.82 27.96 -40.90
CA SER A 303 6.72 27.30 -39.96
C SER A 303 6.54 27.85 -38.55
N TRP A 304 6.85 27.01 -37.54
CA TRP A 304 6.97 27.47 -36.16
C TRP A 304 8.26 28.27 -35.95
N GLY A 305 8.14 29.36 -35.19
CA GLY A 305 9.27 30.11 -34.67
C GLY A 305 9.02 30.53 -33.22
N THR A 306 10.11 30.76 -32.46
CA THR A 306 10.01 31.20 -31.06
C THR A 306 9.78 32.71 -31.02
N MET A 307 9.02 33.22 -30.04
CA MET A 307 8.83 34.66 -29.89
C MET A 307 10.16 35.44 -29.79
N LEU A 308 11.19 34.86 -29.14
CA LEU A 308 12.53 35.48 -29.11
C LEU A 308 13.18 35.56 -30.50
N GLY A 309 13.03 34.51 -31.30
CA GLY A 309 13.60 34.41 -32.64
C GLY A 309 12.96 35.39 -33.61
N ASP A 310 11.63 35.50 -33.57
CA ASP A 310 10.87 36.28 -34.55
C ASP A 310 10.67 37.73 -34.12
N TRP A 311 10.39 37.97 -32.83
CA TRP A 311 10.11 39.30 -32.28
C TRP A 311 11.25 39.90 -31.46
N GLY A 312 12.32 39.15 -31.19
CA GLY A 312 13.45 39.62 -30.39
C GLY A 312 13.17 39.73 -28.89
N ALA A 313 12.04 39.20 -28.42
CA ALA A 313 11.66 39.17 -27.01
C ALA A 313 11.13 37.78 -26.62
N ASP A 314 11.70 37.20 -25.56
CA ASP A 314 11.32 35.88 -25.05
C ASP A 314 10.10 35.97 -24.12
N VAL A 315 8.99 36.45 -24.67
CA VAL A 315 7.76 36.64 -23.90
C VAL A 315 7.09 35.30 -23.62
N ASN A 316 6.37 35.18 -22.50
CA ASN A 316 5.46 34.07 -22.26
C ASN A 316 4.01 34.55 -22.28
N PHE A 317 3.16 33.87 -23.06
CA PHE A 317 1.73 34.13 -23.05
C PHE A 317 1.11 33.83 -21.68
N LEU A 318 0.09 34.58 -21.29
CA LEU A 318 -0.70 34.33 -20.08
C LEU A 318 -1.64 33.15 -20.31
N ILE A 319 -1.04 31.97 -20.32
CA ILE A 319 -1.72 30.68 -20.40
C ILE A 319 -1.34 29.88 -19.15
N LYS A 320 -2.32 29.19 -18.57
CA LYS A 320 -2.12 28.32 -17.42
C LYS A 320 -2.62 26.92 -17.70
N ALA A 321 -1.95 25.93 -17.12
CA ALA A 321 -2.36 24.54 -17.16
C ALA A 321 -2.55 24.05 -15.73
N HIS A 322 -3.76 23.58 -15.40
CA HIS A 322 -4.00 22.83 -14.17
C HIS A 322 -3.71 21.36 -14.45
N LEU A 323 -2.62 20.86 -13.90
CA LEU A 323 -2.14 19.50 -14.10
C LEU A 323 -2.32 18.73 -12.80
N CYS A 324 -2.73 17.48 -12.92
CA CYS A 324 -2.78 16.56 -11.80
C CYS A 324 -1.85 15.38 -12.07
N LYS A 325 -0.96 15.10 -11.12
CA LYS A 325 -0.06 13.96 -11.20
C LYS A 325 -0.87 12.67 -11.15
N ASP A 326 -0.73 11.84 -12.18
CA ASP A 326 -1.28 10.48 -12.17
C ASP A 326 -0.78 9.76 -10.89
N GLU A 327 -1.55 8.82 -10.35
CA GLU A 327 -1.10 7.91 -9.29
C GLU A 327 0.17 7.16 -9.73
N PHE A 328 0.31 7.02 -11.05
CA PHE A 328 1.46 6.51 -11.77
C PHE A 328 2.49 7.59 -12.18
N SER A 329 2.48 8.78 -11.58
CA SER A 329 3.45 9.83 -11.93
C SER A 329 4.90 9.48 -11.55
N ASN A 330 5.08 8.59 -10.56
CA ASN A 330 6.39 8.05 -10.22
C ASN A 330 6.63 6.81 -11.08
N CYS A 331 7.38 6.98 -12.16
CA CYS A 331 7.82 5.87 -12.99
C CYS A 331 9.27 5.50 -12.65
N MET A 332 9.56 4.21 -12.60
CA MET A 332 10.91 3.69 -12.40
C MET A 332 11.32 2.86 -13.61
N THR A 333 12.52 3.12 -14.11
CA THR A 333 13.17 2.25 -15.09
C THR A 333 13.88 1.11 -14.36
N PHE A 334 13.52 -0.12 -14.69
CA PHE A 334 14.19 -1.31 -14.18
C PHE A 334 15.33 -1.70 -15.12
N GLU A 335 16.57 -1.52 -14.65
CA GLU A 335 17.78 -1.96 -15.35
C GLU A 335 18.34 -3.23 -14.67
N ASN A 336 18.26 -4.38 -15.34
CA ASN A 336 18.68 -5.67 -14.76
C ASN A 336 20.01 -6.21 -15.30
N VAL A 337 20.78 -5.39 -16.02
CA VAL A 337 21.97 -5.87 -16.74
C VAL A 337 23.25 -5.22 -16.26
N CYS A 338 24.27 -6.06 -16.04
CA CYS A 338 25.65 -5.64 -15.81
C CYS A 338 26.58 -6.36 -16.78
N ASN A 339 27.77 -5.81 -17.08
CA ASN A 339 28.81 -6.49 -17.85
C ASN A 339 28.34 -7.18 -19.15
N LEU A 340 27.83 -6.38 -20.11
CA LEU A 340 27.42 -6.89 -21.44
C LEU A 340 28.53 -7.73 -22.09
N ALA A 341 28.26 -9.02 -22.29
CA ALA A 341 29.28 -9.98 -22.75
C ALA A 341 28.77 -10.98 -23.78
N ALA A 342 27.46 -11.04 -24.01
CA ALA A 342 26.85 -12.02 -24.90
C ALA A 342 25.67 -11.44 -25.67
N TYR A 343 25.18 -12.21 -26.63
CA TYR A 343 23.93 -11.97 -27.33
C TYR A 343 23.21 -13.30 -27.57
N THR A 344 21.89 -13.25 -27.79
CA THR A 344 21.08 -14.40 -28.20
C THR A 344 20.29 -14.04 -29.45
N THR A 345 20.26 -14.94 -30.45
CA THR A 345 19.48 -14.77 -31.68
C THR A 345 18.12 -15.46 -31.56
N LEU A 346 17.06 -14.89 -32.15
CA LEU A 346 15.69 -15.39 -32.18
C LEU A 346 15.15 -15.31 -33.61
N PRO A 347 14.81 -16.43 -34.29
CA PRO A 347 14.89 -17.79 -33.78
C PRO A 347 16.34 -18.19 -33.52
N SER A 348 16.64 -18.86 -32.41
CA SER A 348 17.97 -19.42 -32.24
C SER A 348 18.12 -20.56 -33.23
N GLY A 349 18.97 -20.44 -34.25
CA GLY A 349 19.24 -21.54 -35.20
C GLY A 349 19.90 -22.77 -34.57
N ILE A 350 19.89 -22.86 -33.24
CA ILE A 350 20.16 -24.02 -32.41
C ILE A 350 18.79 -24.70 -32.19
N PRO A 351 18.51 -25.81 -32.88
CA PRO A 351 17.37 -26.64 -32.54
C PRO A 351 17.56 -27.13 -31.10
N ASP A 352 16.50 -27.09 -30.30
CA ASP A 352 16.50 -27.76 -28.99
C ASP A 352 16.71 -29.28 -29.17
N GLY A 353 16.76 -30.03 -28.06
CA GLY A 353 16.84 -31.49 -28.09
C GLY A 353 15.70 -32.18 -28.87
N SER A 354 14.64 -31.44 -29.23
CA SER A 354 13.47 -31.88 -30.00
C SER A 354 13.44 -31.37 -31.46
N GLY A 355 14.36 -30.49 -31.86
CA GLY A 355 14.44 -29.91 -33.20
C GLY A 355 13.76 -28.54 -33.38
N ASN A 356 13.22 -27.93 -32.32
CA ASN A 356 12.50 -26.66 -32.36
C ASN A 356 13.44 -25.48 -32.06
N ASN A 357 13.23 -24.33 -32.71
CA ASN A 357 14.02 -23.12 -32.45
C ASN A 357 13.47 -22.36 -31.23
N VAL A 358 14.32 -21.70 -30.45
CA VAL A 358 13.88 -20.73 -29.43
C VAL A 358 13.24 -19.54 -30.15
N LEU A 359 11.94 -19.30 -29.93
CA LEU A 359 11.21 -18.20 -30.57
C LEU A 359 11.12 -16.96 -29.68
N ALA A 360 11.31 -17.10 -28.36
CA ALA A 360 11.16 -16.00 -27.41
C ALA A 360 12.09 -16.08 -26.20
N ILE A 361 12.35 -14.92 -25.60
CA ILE A 361 13.07 -14.79 -24.34
C ILE A 361 12.32 -13.80 -23.46
N TYR A 362 12.16 -14.15 -22.19
CA TYR A 362 11.46 -13.32 -21.21
C TYR A 362 12.34 -13.07 -19.99
N GLU A 363 12.12 -11.91 -19.39
CA GLU A 363 12.69 -11.51 -18.12
C GLU A 363 11.57 -11.16 -17.14
N GLY A 364 11.74 -11.61 -15.89
CA GLY A 364 10.77 -11.40 -14.83
C GLY A 364 11.01 -10.06 -14.14
N TYR A 365 9.95 -9.28 -13.96
CA TYR A 365 9.98 -8.00 -13.25
C TYR A 365 8.93 -8.03 -12.15
N ASP A 366 9.36 -7.80 -10.92
CA ASP A 366 8.44 -7.65 -9.80
C ASP A 366 7.84 -6.23 -9.79
N SER A 367 6.60 -6.11 -9.34
CA SER A 367 6.03 -4.82 -8.98
C SER A 367 6.83 -4.20 -7.82
N TRP A 368 7.00 -2.88 -7.84
CA TRP A 368 7.59 -2.14 -6.71
C TRP A 368 6.55 -1.39 -5.87
N GLY A 369 5.28 -1.43 -6.29
CA GLY A 369 4.16 -0.84 -5.60
C GLY A 369 2.85 -1.55 -5.96
N VAL A 370 1.74 -0.85 -5.78
CA VAL A 370 0.40 -1.35 -6.10
C VAL A 370 -0.13 -0.68 -7.37
N GLY A 371 -0.99 -1.40 -8.09
CA GLY A 371 -1.63 -0.98 -9.32
C GLY A 371 -0.70 -0.80 -10.52
N CYS A 372 0.54 -1.30 -10.48
CA CYS A 372 1.59 -0.94 -11.44
C CYS A 372 1.15 -1.03 -12.89
N ARG A 373 1.48 -0.02 -13.69
CA ARG A 373 1.27 0.04 -15.13
C ARG A 373 2.61 -0.05 -15.86
N LEU A 374 2.70 -0.95 -16.84
CA LEU A 374 3.85 -1.03 -17.73
C LEU A 374 3.71 0.04 -18.83
N GLU A 375 4.68 0.93 -18.95
CA GLU A 375 4.62 2.03 -19.93
C GLU A 375 5.43 1.73 -21.19
N THR A 376 6.69 1.37 -21.02
CA THR A 376 7.63 1.29 -22.13
C THR A 376 8.59 0.14 -21.91
N VAL A 377 8.95 -0.54 -22.99
CA VAL A 377 9.95 -1.61 -22.99
C VAL A 377 11.10 -1.19 -23.90
N TYR A 378 12.31 -1.22 -23.37
CA TYR A 378 13.54 -0.93 -24.09
C TYR A 378 14.28 -2.23 -24.37
N LEU A 379 14.74 -2.42 -25.59
CA LEU A 379 15.46 -3.62 -26.02
C LEU A 379 16.82 -3.23 -26.60
N ALA A 380 17.90 -3.78 -26.05
CA ALA A 380 19.23 -3.60 -26.62
C ALA A 380 19.50 -4.65 -27.71
N LEU A 381 19.06 -4.35 -28.93
CA LEU A 381 19.29 -5.22 -30.09
C LEU A 381 20.74 -5.11 -30.59
N TYR A 382 21.34 -6.23 -30.99
CA TYR A 382 22.74 -6.32 -31.40
C TYR A 382 22.93 -6.58 -32.89
N ASP A 383 23.39 -5.59 -33.65
CA ASP A 383 23.64 -5.74 -35.09
C ASP A 383 24.75 -6.78 -35.38
N LEU A 384 24.37 -7.92 -35.97
CA LEU A 384 25.31 -8.97 -36.40
C LEU A 384 26.02 -8.64 -37.73
N GLY A 385 25.65 -7.56 -38.41
CA GLY A 385 26.11 -7.25 -39.76
C GLY A 385 25.61 -8.23 -40.83
N VAL A 386 24.51 -8.94 -40.54
CA VAL A 386 23.90 -9.94 -41.43
C VAL A 386 22.67 -9.33 -42.10
N ALA A 387 22.72 -9.15 -43.42
CA ALA A 387 21.70 -8.40 -44.18
C ALA A 387 20.27 -8.99 -44.15
N THR A 388 20.11 -10.25 -43.76
CA THR A 388 18.79 -10.91 -43.65
C THR A 388 18.18 -10.77 -42.26
N MET A 389 18.95 -10.46 -41.23
CA MET A 389 18.39 -10.22 -39.90
C MET A 389 17.65 -8.89 -39.84
N TYR A 390 16.67 -8.79 -38.93
CA TYR A 390 15.88 -7.58 -38.71
C TYR A 390 15.00 -7.17 -39.91
N THR A 391 14.73 -8.08 -40.84
CA THR A 391 13.84 -7.82 -42.00
C THR A 391 12.41 -8.31 -41.79
N GLU A 392 12.18 -9.13 -40.77
CA GLU A 392 10.86 -9.64 -40.37
C GLU A 392 10.41 -8.95 -39.08
N ASN A 393 9.11 -9.01 -38.80
CA ASN A 393 8.55 -8.44 -37.58
C ASN A 393 8.92 -9.27 -36.34
N SER A 394 8.86 -8.61 -35.18
CA SER A 394 8.90 -9.24 -33.86
C SER A 394 7.77 -8.70 -32.98
N GLU A 395 7.49 -9.34 -31.87
CA GLU A 395 6.51 -8.87 -30.89
C GLU A 395 7.16 -8.74 -29.52
N VAL A 396 6.97 -7.60 -28.87
CA VAL A 396 7.16 -7.48 -27.43
C VAL A 396 5.92 -8.06 -26.77
N ARG A 397 6.08 -9.02 -25.87
CA ARG A 397 4.98 -9.70 -25.19
C ARG A 397 5.17 -9.66 -23.68
N VAL A 398 4.04 -9.53 -22.98
CA VAL A 398 4.00 -9.44 -21.52
C VAL A 398 3.07 -10.51 -20.98
N TYR A 399 3.52 -11.26 -19.99
CA TYR A 399 2.74 -12.32 -19.34
C TYR A 399 2.64 -12.06 -17.83
N ASN A 400 1.58 -12.54 -17.19
CA ASN A 400 1.52 -12.59 -15.73
C ASN A 400 2.37 -13.73 -15.16
N SER A 401 2.48 -13.82 -13.84
CA SER A 401 3.24 -14.88 -13.15
C SER A 401 2.46 -16.17 -12.84
N ASP A 402 1.24 -16.33 -13.35
CA ASP A 402 0.36 -17.46 -12.97
C ASP A 402 0.78 -18.80 -13.61
N GLY A 403 1.88 -18.83 -14.35
CA GLY A 403 2.42 -20.04 -14.96
C GLY A 403 2.71 -21.14 -13.93
N LEU A 404 2.55 -22.40 -14.35
CA LEU A 404 2.82 -23.58 -13.51
C LEU A 404 4.19 -23.48 -12.83
N THR A 405 4.23 -23.76 -11.53
CA THR A 405 5.48 -23.85 -10.76
C THR A 405 6.31 -25.03 -11.25
N TRP A 406 7.36 -24.77 -12.03
CA TRP A 406 8.32 -25.82 -12.38
C TRP A 406 9.23 -26.10 -11.18
N ASN A 407 9.18 -27.32 -10.63
CA ASN A 407 9.97 -27.75 -9.46
C ASN A 407 9.81 -26.87 -8.20
N GLY A 408 8.64 -26.27 -7.99
CA GLY A 408 8.41 -25.42 -6.82
C GLY A 408 9.12 -24.06 -6.86
N LEU A 409 9.71 -23.69 -8.01
CA LEU A 409 10.14 -22.31 -8.26
C LEU A 409 8.93 -21.52 -8.79
N PRO A 410 8.44 -20.51 -8.05
CA PRO A 410 7.42 -19.60 -8.55
C PRO A 410 7.96 -18.77 -9.72
N GLY A 411 7.13 -18.58 -10.76
CA GLY A 411 7.37 -17.63 -11.85
C GLY A 411 7.83 -18.27 -13.16
N ALA A 412 6.93 -18.92 -13.88
CA ALA A 412 7.05 -19.01 -15.34
C ALA A 412 6.09 -17.99 -15.99
N PRO A 413 6.33 -17.53 -17.23
CA PRO A 413 5.35 -16.76 -17.98
C PRO A 413 4.00 -17.50 -18.01
N GLY A 414 2.94 -16.85 -17.51
CA GLY A 414 1.59 -17.39 -17.43
C GLY A 414 0.73 -17.00 -18.62
N THR A 415 -0.35 -16.28 -18.36
CA THR A 415 -1.28 -15.78 -19.39
C THR A 415 -0.72 -14.52 -20.04
N LEU A 416 -0.83 -14.41 -21.37
CA LEU A 416 -0.46 -13.21 -22.13
C LEU A 416 -1.38 -12.05 -21.70
N LEU A 417 -0.79 -10.98 -21.17
CA LEU A 417 -1.47 -9.75 -20.78
C LEU A 417 -1.59 -8.77 -21.94
N GLY A 418 -0.57 -8.69 -22.81
CA GLY A 418 -0.59 -7.81 -23.97
C GLY A 418 0.67 -7.92 -24.81
N SER A 419 0.63 -7.33 -26.01
CA SER A 419 1.75 -7.37 -26.95
C SER A 419 1.78 -6.18 -27.92
N VAL A 420 2.97 -5.80 -28.37
CA VAL A 420 3.20 -4.78 -29.39
C VAL A 420 4.07 -5.34 -30.51
N THR A 421 3.65 -5.20 -31.77
CA THR A 421 4.45 -5.60 -32.93
C THR A 421 5.49 -4.54 -33.26
N LEU A 422 6.74 -4.96 -33.36
CA LEU A 422 7.85 -4.18 -33.90
C LEU A 422 8.10 -4.58 -35.36
N THR A 423 8.23 -3.57 -36.21
CA THR A 423 8.55 -3.69 -37.63
C THR A 423 10.03 -3.37 -37.87
N PRO A 424 10.59 -3.68 -39.06
CA PRO A 424 11.95 -3.30 -39.42
C PRO A 424 12.29 -1.82 -39.28
N ALA A 425 11.29 -0.93 -39.34
CA ALA A 425 11.49 0.51 -39.16
C ALA A 425 11.69 0.92 -37.69
N ASP A 426 11.26 0.09 -36.75
CA ASP A 426 11.30 0.38 -35.31
C ASP A 426 12.64 -0.04 -34.68
N TYR A 427 13.44 -0.87 -35.38
CA TYR A 427 14.69 -1.40 -34.85
C TYR A 427 15.78 -0.35 -34.76
N ALA A 428 16.23 -0.10 -33.54
CA ALA A 428 17.44 0.62 -33.21
C ALA A 428 18.47 -0.33 -32.57
N PHE A 429 19.73 -0.19 -32.97
CA PHE A 429 20.82 -1.05 -32.53
C PHE A 429 21.67 -0.40 -31.46
N TYR A 430 22.09 -1.19 -30.46
CA TYR A 430 22.88 -0.72 -29.33
C TYR A 430 24.17 0.00 -29.81
N PRO A 431 24.51 1.21 -29.30
CA PRO A 431 24.06 1.78 -28.03
C PRO A 431 22.68 2.47 -28.03
N ALA A 432 22.00 2.58 -29.17
CA ALA A 432 20.60 3.01 -29.19
C ALA A 432 19.68 1.84 -28.78
N MET A 433 18.64 2.13 -28.00
CA MET A 433 17.65 1.13 -27.60
C MET A 433 16.49 1.11 -28.59
N THR A 434 16.02 -0.07 -28.96
CA THR A 434 14.71 -0.22 -29.61
C THR A 434 13.63 0.02 -28.56
N VAL A 435 12.68 0.91 -28.83
CA VAL A 435 11.64 1.33 -27.88
C VAL A 435 10.31 0.76 -28.33
N ALA A 436 9.62 0.03 -27.45
CA ALA A 436 8.25 -0.41 -27.65
C ALA A 436 7.34 0.31 -26.64
N ASP A 437 6.51 1.22 -27.14
CA ASP A 437 5.46 1.86 -26.34
C ASP A 437 4.32 0.87 -26.13
N ILE A 438 4.20 0.37 -24.89
CA ILE A 438 3.21 -0.62 -24.50
C ILE A 438 2.10 -0.02 -23.64
N ALA A 439 2.17 1.29 -23.35
CA ALA A 439 1.22 1.99 -22.50
C ALA A 439 -0.22 1.91 -23.04
N SER A 440 -0.37 1.92 -24.36
CA SER A 440 -1.66 1.74 -25.06
C SER A 440 -2.36 0.41 -24.74
N GLN A 441 -1.62 -0.60 -24.27
CA GLN A 441 -2.19 -1.88 -23.86
C GLN A 441 -2.75 -1.84 -22.43
N ASN A 442 -2.51 -0.76 -21.67
CA ASN A 442 -2.96 -0.57 -20.27
C ASN A 442 -2.70 -1.81 -19.40
N ILE A 443 -1.49 -2.39 -19.52
CA ILE A 443 -1.13 -3.61 -18.79
C ILE A 443 -0.88 -3.23 -17.34
N ARG A 444 -1.77 -3.68 -16.45
CA ARG A 444 -1.68 -3.48 -15.00
C ARG A 444 -1.29 -4.76 -14.28
N PHE A 445 -0.50 -4.64 -13.23
CA PHE A 445 -0.03 -5.78 -12.45
C PHE A 445 0.32 -5.40 -11.00
N ASP A 446 -0.05 -6.26 -10.07
CA ASP A 446 0.37 -6.19 -8.66
C ASP A 446 1.39 -7.29 -8.30
N ASP A 447 1.71 -8.13 -9.27
CA ASP A 447 2.58 -9.29 -9.14
C ASP A 447 3.65 -9.27 -10.24
N ARG A 448 4.57 -10.24 -10.18
CA ARG A 448 5.61 -10.39 -11.19
C ARG A 448 5.00 -10.49 -12.60
N ILE A 449 5.53 -9.73 -13.53
CA ILE A 449 5.28 -9.89 -14.96
C ILE A 449 6.51 -10.45 -15.66
N TRP A 450 6.29 -11.07 -16.82
CA TRP A 450 7.34 -11.55 -17.71
C TRP A 450 7.30 -10.76 -18.99
N VAL A 451 8.33 -9.96 -19.25
CA VAL A 451 8.44 -9.12 -20.44
C VAL A 451 9.53 -9.68 -21.35
N GLY A 452 9.22 -9.80 -22.63
CA GLY A 452 10.13 -10.42 -23.58
C GLY A 452 9.89 -10.05 -25.02
N ILE A 453 10.79 -10.52 -25.89
CA ILE A 453 10.67 -10.39 -27.34
C ILE A 453 10.46 -11.77 -27.98
N TYR A 454 9.49 -11.84 -28.88
CA TYR A 454 9.11 -12.99 -29.68
C TYR A 454 9.42 -12.71 -31.16
N SER A 455 10.20 -13.56 -31.82
CA SER A 455 10.46 -13.40 -33.26
C SER A 455 9.33 -14.02 -34.10
N LEU A 456 8.77 -13.28 -35.05
CA LEU A 456 7.79 -13.82 -36.01
C LEU A 456 8.45 -14.49 -37.22
N ALA A 457 9.78 -14.36 -37.38
CA ALA A 457 10.52 -15.07 -38.40
C ALA A 457 10.49 -16.59 -38.16
N THR A 458 10.24 -17.36 -39.23
CA THR A 458 10.26 -18.83 -39.18
C THR A 458 11.64 -19.43 -39.47
N ASP A 459 12.53 -18.64 -40.09
CA ASP A 459 13.91 -19.02 -40.42
C ASP A 459 14.88 -18.21 -39.54
N PRO A 460 15.80 -18.87 -38.81
CA PRO A 460 16.84 -18.23 -37.99
C PRO A 460 17.67 -17.14 -38.72
N ALA A 461 17.77 -17.20 -40.05
CA ALA A 461 18.49 -16.20 -40.83
C ALA A 461 17.81 -14.81 -40.84
N TYR A 462 16.52 -14.74 -40.46
CA TYR A 462 15.68 -13.54 -40.54
C TYR A 462 15.23 -13.00 -39.18
N GLY A 463 15.83 -13.51 -38.11
CA GLY A 463 15.49 -13.19 -36.74
C GLY A 463 16.01 -11.83 -36.23
N VAL A 464 15.95 -11.69 -34.91
CA VAL A 464 16.55 -10.60 -34.13
C VAL A 464 17.65 -11.13 -33.22
N ALA A 465 18.62 -10.31 -32.84
CA ALA A 465 19.59 -10.61 -31.78
C ALA A 465 19.50 -9.59 -30.65
N ILE A 466 19.47 -10.06 -29.41
CA ILE A 466 19.40 -9.23 -28.19
C ILE A 466 20.63 -9.45 -27.31
N LEU A 467 21.17 -8.38 -26.72
CA LEU A 467 22.31 -8.44 -25.81
C LEU A 467 21.96 -9.12 -24.47
N ALA A 468 22.99 -9.67 -23.83
CA ALA A 468 22.92 -10.34 -22.54
C ALA A 468 24.18 -10.08 -21.70
N ASP A 469 24.05 -10.19 -20.38
CA ASP A 469 25.18 -10.12 -19.44
C ASP A 469 26.09 -11.38 -19.50
N ASP A 470 27.12 -11.38 -18.65
CA ASP A 470 28.01 -12.52 -18.41
C ASP A 470 27.55 -13.46 -17.29
N ALA A 471 26.32 -13.31 -16.78
CA ALA A 471 25.74 -14.00 -15.62
C ALA A 471 26.38 -13.70 -14.25
N THR A 472 27.15 -12.61 -14.10
CA THR A 472 27.74 -12.26 -12.80
C THR A 472 26.83 -11.44 -11.89
N CYS A 473 25.72 -10.88 -12.40
CA CYS A 473 24.94 -9.83 -11.72
C CYS A 473 23.90 -10.31 -10.70
N GLY A 474 23.51 -11.58 -10.67
CA GLY A 474 22.43 -12.06 -9.78
C GLY A 474 21.10 -11.34 -10.00
N GLY A 475 20.54 -11.40 -11.22
CA GLY A 475 19.21 -10.82 -11.50
C GLY A 475 18.03 -11.76 -11.26
N PRO A 476 16.79 -11.29 -11.51
CA PRO A 476 15.52 -11.97 -11.18
C PRO A 476 15.27 -13.30 -11.92
N GLY A 477 16.22 -13.74 -12.76
CA GLY A 477 16.19 -14.99 -13.51
C GLY A 477 15.52 -14.81 -14.87
N ALA A 478 16.29 -14.96 -15.94
CA ALA A 478 15.75 -15.01 -17.29
C ALA A 478 15.08 -16.38 -17.56
N ALA A 479 13.92 -16.38 -18.21
CA ALA A 479 13.25 -17.58 -18.68
C ALA A 479 13.33 -17.68 -20.22
N LEU A 480 13.73 -18.84 -20.72
CA LEU A 480 13.58 -19.19 -22.13
C LEU A 480 12.29 -19.98 -22.29
N TRP A 481 11.43 -19.57 -23.22
CA TRP A 481 10.22 -20.31 -23.53
C TRP A 481 10.41 -21.13 -24.81
N TRP A 482 10.22 -22.44 -24.70
CA TRP A 482 10.03 -23.35 -25.83
C TRP A 482 8.56 -23.75 -25.91
N ASP A 483 8.08 -24.06 -27.11
CA ASP A 483 6.70 -24.49 -27.35
C ASP A 483 6.31 -25.84 -26.66
N ASP A 484 7.17 -26.49 -25.84
CA ASP A 484 6.70 -27.58 -24.95
C ASP A 484 7.59 -28.04 -23.76
N GLU A 485 8.86 -27.60 -23.59
CA GLU A 485 9.67 -27.99 -22.40
C GLU A 485 10.61 -26.85 -21.97
N THR A 486 10.81 -26.57 -20.68
CA THR A 486 11.76 -25.54 -20.22
C THR A 486 13.00 -26.19 -19.61
N SER A 487 14.11 -26.30 -20.37
CA SER A 487 15.39 -26.73 -19.80
C SER A 487 16.23 -25.52 -19.32
N SER A 488 16.86 -25.67 -18.16
CA SER A 488 17.63 -24.63 -17.47
C SER A 488 18.87 -24.20 -18.25
N PHE A 489 18.78 -23.09 -19.00
CA PHE A 489 19.96 -22.41 -19.53
C PHE A 489 20.50 -21.38 -18.53
N SER A 490 21.78 -21.00 -18.74
CA SER A 490 22.54 -20.12 -17.85
C SER A 490 21.77 -18.85 -17.49
N ILE A 491 21.83 -18.50 -16.20
CA ILE A 491 21.40 -17.29 -15.46
C ILE A 491 21.86 -15.94 -16.05
N ARG A 492 21.91 -15.80 -17.37
CA ARG A 492 22.24 -14.54 -18.03
C ARG A 492 20.99 -13.70 -18.18
N ASN A 493 20.99 -12.46 -17.70
CA ASN A 493 19.90 -11.53 -17.94
C ASN A 493 19.98 -11.00 -19.38
N ARG A 494 18.84 -10.61 -19.95
CA ARG A 494 18.82 -9.95 -21.26
C ARG A 494 18.74 -8.47 -21.04
N TYR A 495 19.31 -7.69 -21.95
CA TYR A 495 19.23 -6.25 -21.83
C TYR A 495 17.89 -5.75 -22.35
N ILE A 496 16.91 -5.97 -21.49
CA ILE A 496 15.55 -5.48 -21.55
C ILE A 496 15.42 -4.55 -20.35
N ASP A 497 15.06 -3.30 -20.59
CA ASP A 497 14.67 -2.40 -19.51
C ASP A 497 13.18 -2.12 -19.66
N ILE A 498 12.52 -1.83 -18.54
CA ILE A 498 11.11 -1.45 -18.57
C ILE A 498 10.87 -0.21 -17.72
N ASP A 499 10.00 0.67 -18.21
CA ASP A 499 9.42 1.74 -17.41
C ASP A 499 8.12 1.24 -16.80
N VAL A 500 8.10 1.18 -15.48
CA VAL A 500 6.93 0.79 -14.70
C VAL A 500 6.58 1.93 -13.77
N CYS A 501 5.34 2.37 -13.87
CA CYS A 501 4.79 3.35 -12.97
C CYS A 501 3.85 2.64 -11.99
N CYS A 502 4.06 2.84 -10.70
CA CYS A 502 3.21 2.25 -9.67
C CYS A 502 2.75 3.33 -8.72
N THR A 503 1.59 3.11 -8.11
CA THR A 503 1.25 3.80 -6.88
C THR A 503 2.18 3.22 -5.81
N PRO A 504 2.93 4.06 -5.06
CA PRO A 504 3.71 3.57 -3.93
C PRO A 504 2.84 2.70 -3.03
N PRO A 505 3.41 1.65 -2.41
CA PRO A 505 2.78 1.00 -1.27
C PRO A 505 2.06 2.01 -0.38
N PRO A 506 0.79 1.81 0.01
CA PRO A 506 0.27 2.55 1.15
C PRO A 506 1.27 2.37 2.30
N GLU A 507 1.61 3.44 3.00
CA GLU A 507 2.47 3.39 4.19
C GLU A 507 1.59 3.27 5.42
N ILE A 508 2.11 2.66 6.49
CA ILE A 508 1.31 2.54 7.70
C ILE A 508 1.23 3.87 8.45
N THR A 509 0.01 4.28 8.79
CA THR A 509 -0.17 5.34 9.80
C THR A 509 -0.24 4.68 11.17
N CYS A 510 0.77 4.89 12.02
CA CYS A 510 0.70 4.43 13.40
C CYS A 510 -0.30 5.24 14.20
N THR A 511 -0.91 4.58 15.19
CA THR A 511 -1.81 5.24 16.13
C THR A 511 -0.97 6.13 17.06
N PRO A 512 -1.15 7.47 17.04
CA PRO A 512 -0.47 8.33 17.99
C PRO A 512 -0.84 7.93 19.41
N GLY A 513 0.15 7.75 20.28
CA GLY A 513 -0.14 7.53 21.69
C GLY A 513 1.09 7.12 22.49
N GLU A 514 1.21 7.69 23.68
CA GLU A 514 2.26 7.35 24.62
C GLU A 514 2.07 5.94 25.21
N ASP A 515 0.84 5.40 25.17
CA ASP A 515 0.53 4.09 25.73
C ASP A 515 1.13 2.95 24.89
N TRP A 516 1.72 1.98 25.59
CA TRP A 516 2.18 0.69 25.10
C TRP A 516 1.26 -0.40 25.68
N PRO A 517 0.03 -0.59 25.17
CA PRO A 517 -0.91 -1.58 25.69
C PRO A 517 -0.43 -3.02 25.50
N THR A 518 0.60 -3.25 24.68
CA THR A 518 1.24 -4.55 24.53
C THR A 518 2.74 -4.42 24.24
N THR A 519 3.40 -5.57 24.11
CA THR A 519 4.79 -5.68 23.70
C THR A 519 4.99 -5.18 22.27
N GLY A 520 6.01 -4.36 21.99
CA GLY A 520 6.17 -3.77 20.67
C GLY A 520 5.16 -2.65 20.37
N HIS A 521 4.74 -1.93 21.42
CA HIS A 521 3.80 -0.80 21.42
C HIS A 521 2.36 -1.19 21.10
N ASP A 522 2.11 -1.62 19.86
CA ASP A 522 0.79 -1.93 19.34
C ASP A 522 0.63 -3.42 18.98
N PHE A 523 -0.56 -3.79 18.51
CA PHE A 523 -0.84 -5.18 18.10
C PHE A 523 -0.16 -5.56 16.80
N ARG A 524 0.32 -4.60 15.99
CA ARG A 524 1.12 -4.80 14.78
C ARG A 524 2.61 -4.99 15.07
N ARG A 525 3.01 -4.78 16.32
CA ARG A 525 4.39 -4.90 16.83
C ARG A 525 5.35 -3.90 16.20
N THR A 526 4.87 -2.70 15.88
CA THR A 526 5.68 -1.66 15.24
C THR A 526 6.83 -1.19 16.14
N GLY A 527 6.67 -1.25 17.46
CA GLY A 527 7.65 -0.75 18.42
C GLY A 527 7.82 0.78 18.38
N HIS A 528 6.87 1.49 17.78
CA HIS A 528 6.92 2.92 17.51
C HIS A 528 5.93 3.69 18.38
N SER A 529 6.36 4.75 19.05
CA SER A 529 5.54 5.45 20.06
C SER A 529 4.76 6.68 19.56
N PHE A 530 4.98 7.19 18.35
CA PHE A 530 4.26 8.38 17.83
C PHE A 530 3.89 8.27 16.34
N ASN A 531 3.85 9.36 15.56
CA ASN A 531 3.27 9.39 14.19
C ASN A 531 4.27 9.37 13.03
N SER A 532 5.56 9.60 13.26
CA SER A 532 6.63 9.56 12.23
C SER A 532 7.98 9.70 12.94
N THR A 533 9.01 8.99 12.45
CA THR A 533 10.41 9.21 12.81
C THR A 533 10.98 10.48 12.17
N GLY A 534 10.29 11.05 11.18
CA GLY A 534 10.68 12.30 10.53
C GLY A 534 12.04 12.20 9.84
N ASP A 535 12.89 13.20 10.09
CA ASP A 535 14.25 13.28 9.53
C ASP A 535 15.25 12.36 10.25
N ALA A 536 14.84 11.66 11.33
CA ALA A 536 15.66 10.70 12.08
C ALA A 536 16.17 9.51 11.23
N ARG A 537 15.73 9.42 9.98
CA ARG A 537 16.28 8.55 8.92
C ARG A 537 17.73 8.88 8.55
N CYS A 538 18.22 10.07 8.89
CA CYS A 538 19.58 10.51 8.60
C CYS A 538 20.49 10.34 9.82
N LYS A 539 21.80 10.32 9.56
CA LYS A 539 22.90 10.07 10.51
C LYS A 539 22.55 10.21 12.01
N GLN A 540 22.38 9.09 12.69
CA GLN A 540 22.06 8.99 14.12
C GLN A 540 23.35 9.08 14.94
N ASP A 541 23.40 10.00 15.92
CA ASP A 541 24.48 10.04 16.91
C ASP A 541 23.99 9.38 18.20
N ILE A 542 24.88 8.66 18.90
CA ILE A 542 24.58 8.16 20.24
C ILE A 542 24.48 9.37 21.18
N LEU A 543 23.26 9.65 21.65
CA LEU A 543 23.00 10.69 22.63
C LEU A 543 23.61 10.31 23.97
N TRP A 544 23.29 9.09 24.43
CA TRP A 544 23.91 8.48 25.60
C TRP A 544 23.79 6.96 25.54
N TRP A 545 24.58 6.28 26.37
CA TRP A 545 24.47 4.85 26.56
C TRP A 545 24.79 4.47 28.01
N VAL A 546 24.25 3.36 28.47
CA VAL A 546 24.54 2.77 29.78
C VAL A 546 24.76 1.27 29.64
N ASN A 547 25.67 0.70 30.43
CA ASN A 547 25.81 -0.74 30.61
C ASN A 547 25.42 -1.14 32.03
N ASP A 548 24.45 -2.04 32.15
CA ASP A 548 24.05 -2.60 33.43
C ASP A 548 24.53 -4.04 33.60
N ALA A 549 25.24 -4.30 34.71
CA ALA A 549 25.75 -5.63 35.02
C ALA A 549 24.67 -6.69 35.23
N ALA A 550 23.41 -6.30 35.46
CA ALA A 550 22.29 -7.24 35.53
C ALA A 550 22.02 -7.92 34.18
N GLY A 551 22.40 -7.29 33.06
CA GLY A 551 22.10 -7.78 31.73
C GLY A 551 20.61 -7.70 31.37
N LEU A 552 20.32 -7.95 30.10
CA LEU A 552 18.96 -8.00 29.54
C LEU A 552 18.72 -9.38 28.95
N ASN A 553 17.49 -9.87 28.91
CA ASN A 553 17.20 -11.12 28.21
C ASN A 553 15.73 -11.21 27.82
N SER A 554 15.47 -11.08 26.52
CA SER A 554 14.11 -11.05 25.95
C SER A 554 13.20 -9.97 26.56
N ASN A 555 13.79 -8.80 26.82
CA ASN A 555 13.10 -7.64 27.36
C ASN A 555 13.21 -6.50 26.35
N ARG A 556 12.08 -5.88 26.01
CA ARG A 556 12.05 -4.74 25.09
C ARG A 556 11.99 -3.43 25.89
N PRO A 557 12.72 -2.39 25.46
CA PRO A 557 12.56 -1.04 26.02
C PRO A 557 11.15 -0.51 25.70
N VAL A 558 10.65 0.39 26.55
CA VAL A 558 9.37 1.07 26.37
C VAL A 558 9.58 2.58 26.52
N ILE A 559 9.04 3.38 25.59
CA ILE A 559 9.12 4.84 25.61
C ILE A 559 7.75 5.42 25.94
N TYR A 560 7.62 6.14 27.06
CA TYR A 560 6.38 6.79 27.50
C TYR A 560 6.64 8.28 27.75
N GLY A 561 6.25 9.13 26.80
CA GLY A 561 6.67 10.53 26.79
C GLY A 561 8.21 10.64 26.85
N ASP A 562 8.74 11.42 27.80
CA ASP A 562 10.18 11.57 28.03
C ASP A 562 10.82 10.44 28.87
N ILE A 563 10.08 9.35 29.16
CA ILE A 563 10.52 8.27 30.05
C ILE A 563 10.85 7.01 29.24
N LEU A 564 12.09 6.55 29.34
CA LEU A 564 12.52 5.23 28.84
C LEU A 564 12.51 4.20 29.97
N VAL A 565 11.62 3.21 29.89
CA VAL A 565 11.53 2.10 30.85
C VAL A 565 12.26 0.86 30.31
N VAL A 566 13.20 0.33 31.09
CA VAL A 566 14.03 -0.83 30.73
C VAL A 566 13.98 -1.90 31.83
N ALA A 567 13.58 -3.12 31.45
CA ALA A 567 13.55 -4.29 32.33
C ALA A 567 14.87 -5.08 32.22
N PHE A 568 15.72 -5.02 33.24
CA PHE A 568 16.93 -5.84 33.37
C PHE A 568 16.64 -7.16 34.09
N ASN A 569 17.53 -8.16 34.05
CA ASN A 569 17.26 -9.48 34.64
C ASN A 569 16.87 -9.50 36.14
N THR A 570 17.12 -8.43 36.90
CA THR A 570 16.87 -8.35 38.35
C THR A 570 16.22 -7.03 38.80
N LYS A 571 15.90 -6.11 37.88
CA LYS A 571 15.35 -4.79 38.21
C LYS A 571 14.64 -4.14 37.01
N LEU A 572 13.77 -3.19 37.30
CA LEU A 572 13.16 -2.28 36.32
C LEU A 572 13.70 -0.88 36.56
N VAL A 573 14.13 -0.18 35.52
CA VAL A 573 14.72 1.16 35.61
C VAL A 573 13.99 2.08 34.64
N ALA A 574 13.66 3.29 35.09
CA ALA A 574 13.27 4.38 34.20
C ALA A 574 14.38 5.39 34.08
N TYR A 575 14.63 5.81 32.85
CA TYR A 575 15.55 6.86 32.48
C TYR A 575 14.78 8.04 31.90
N ASP A 576 15.29 9.24 32.11
CA ASP A 576 14.98 10.38 31.25
C ASP A 576 15.63 10.10 29.89
N ILE A 577 14.82 9.98 28.83
CA ILE A 577 15.28 9.54 27.51
C ILE A 577 16.25 10.56 26.88
N ASN A 578 16.15 11.84 27.23
CA ASN A 578 16.96 12.92 26.68
C ASN A 578 18.35 13.00 27.34
N THR A 579 18.48 12.61 28.60
CA THR A 579 19.71 12.81 29.40
C THR A 579 20.37 11.53 29.90
N GLY A 580 19.65 10.41 29.89
CA GLY A 580 20.10 9.15 30.48
C GLY A 580 20.12 9.17 32.01
N ALA A 581 19.55 10.19 32.64
CA ALA A 581 19.44 10.25 34.10
C ALA A 581 18.44 9.21 34.59
N VAL A 582 18.81 8.43 35.62
CA VAL A 582 17.89 7.49 36.27
C VAL A 582 16.83 8.29 37.03
N LEU A 583 15.56 8.11 36.65
CA LEU A 583 14.40 8.72 37.33
C LEU A 583 13.99 7.89 38.54
N TRP A 584 13.88 6.58 38.36
CA TRP A 584 13.58 5.63 39.44
C TRP A 584 14.11 4.23 39.12
N THR A 585 14.17 3.39 40.16
CA THR A 585 14.56 1.97 40.03
C THR A 585 13.71 1.13 40.98
N ILE A 586 13.09 0.09 40.44
CA ILE A 586 12.40 -0.95 41.20
C ILE A 586 13.32 -2.17 41.25
N SER A 587 13.76 -2.55 42.46
CA SER A 587 14.63 -3.71 42.67
C SER A 587 14.31 -4.42 43.99
N GLY A 588 14.58 -5.73 44.05
CA GLY A 588 14.48 -6.54 45.27
C GLY A 588 13.21 -7.40 45.38
N MET A 589 13.34 -8.50 46.13
CA MET A 589 12.22 -9.38 46.52
C MET A 589 11.33 -8.66 47.57
N PRO A 590 10.00 -8.86 47.56
CA PRO A 590 9.29 -9.96 46.89
C PRO A 590 8.76 -9.64 45.49
N THR A 591 9.09 -8.50 44.88
CA THR A 591 8.40 -7.98 43.69
C THR A 591 9.06 -8.40 42.37
N ILE A 592 10.38 -8.59 42.34
CA ILE A 592 11.13 -9.07 41.18
C ILE A 592 12.10 -10.17 41.61
N GLY A 593 11.99 -11.34 40.98
CA GLY A 593 12.87 -12.50 41.14
C GLY A 593 14.14 -12.41 40.31
N SER A 594 14.81 -13.55 40.13
CA SER A 594 15.91 -13.66 39.16
C SER A 594 15.36 -14.01 37.78
N ALA A 595 16.07 -13.65 36.71
CA ALA A 595 15.61 -13.90 35.33
C ALA A 595 14.27 -13.22 35.03
N PHE A 596 14.19 -11.92 35.35
CA PHE A 596 13.15 -11.02 34.88
C PHE A 596 13.26 -10.85 33.35
N ARG A 597 12.57 -11.75 32.64
CA ARG A 597 12.48 -11.85 31.17
C ARG A 597 11.08 -11.46 30.74
N ASN A 598 10.66 -10.24 31.09
CA ASN A 598 9.34 -9.72 30.80
C ASN A 598 9.49 -8.37 30.12
N THR A 599 8.72 -8.16 29.07
CA THR A 599 8.57 -6.83 28.49
C THR A 599 7.50 -6.09 29.28
N PRO A 600 7.82 -4.93 29.89
CA PRO A 600 6.83 -4.14 30.60
C PRO A 600 5.78 -3.61 29.62
N THR A 601 4.57 -3.40 30.11
CA THR A 601 3.46 -2.75 29.39
C THR A 601 3.21 -1.42 30.09
N VAL A 602 2.96 -0.34 29.36
CA VAL A 602 2.69 0.98 29.96
C VAL A 602 1.37 1.50 29.41
N ALA A 603 0.43 1.86 30.27
CA ALA A 603 -0.78 2.55 29.85
C ALA A 603 -1.36 3.39 30.98
N ASP A 604 -2.04 4.48 30.64
CA ASP A 604 -2.70 5.39 31.58
C ASP A 604 -1.76 5.91 32.69
N GLY A 605 -0.48 6.12 32.37
CA GLY A 605 0.53 6.57 33.33
C GLY A 605 1.00 5.49 34.33
N TYR A 606 0.76 4.21 34.04
CA TYR A 606 1.22 3.11 34.88
C TYR A 606 2.03 2.09 34.08
N VAL A 607 3.05 1.52 34.72
CA VAL A 607 3.83 0.40 34.21
C VAL A 607 3.40 -0.91 34.87
N TYR A 608 3.21 -1.93 34.06
CA TYR A 608 2.79 -3.27 34.44
C TYR A 608 3.88 -4.28 34.09
N PHE A 609 4.19 -5.19 35.02
CA PHE A 609 5.29 -6.12 34.82
C PHE A 609 5.21 -7.37 35.71
N GLY A 610 5.65 -8.50 35.17
CA GLY A 610 5.79 -9.76 35.91
C GLY A 610 6.95 -9.77 36.90
N GLY A 611 6.98 -10.74 37.79
CA GLY A 611 8.07 -10.97 38.75
C GLY A 611 9.24 -11.79 38.21
N GLY A 612 9.17 -12.33 36.99
CA GLY A 612 10.20 -13.20 36.42
C GLY A 612 10.04 -14.63 36.90
N ASN A 613 11.08 -15.25 37.47
CA ASN A 613 11.01 -16.63 37.96
C ASN A 613 10.21 -16.83 39.26
N ILE A 614 9.40 -15.86 39.65
CA ILE A 614 8.48 -15.94 40.79
C ILE A 614 7.04 -15.67 40.32
N PRO A 615 6.03 -16.23 41.00
CA PRO A 615 4.62 -16.02 40.68
C PRO A 615 4.15 -14.67 41.23
N ALA A 616 4.66 -13.58 40.63
CA ALA A 616 4.27 -12.22 40.97
C ALA A 616 3.95 -11.36 39.74
N PHE A 617 3.06 -10.39 39.88
CA PHE A 617 2.74 -9.41 38.84
C PHE A 617 2.40 -8.07 39.49
N ASN A 618 2.86 -6.97 38.92
CA ASN A 618 2.94 -5.68 39.60
C ASN A 618 2.38 -4.56 38.71
N LYS A 619 1.87 -3.52 39.37
CA LYS A 619 1.56 -2.20 38.78
C LYS A 619 2.30 -1.13 39.56
N ALA A 620 2.98 -0.24 38.86
CA ALA A 620 3.61 0.95 39.44
C ALA A 620 3.25 2.21 38.64
N ASP A 621 3.28 3.35 39.30
CA ASP A 621 3.19 4.66 38.65
C ASP A 621 4.44 4.88 37.78
N VAL A 622 4.25 5.23 36.50
CA VAL A 622 5.36 5.32 35.52
C VAL A 622 6.29 6.51 35.80
N ASN A 623 5.79 7.56 36.46
CA ASN A 623 6.56 8.77 36.75
C ASN A 623 7.45 8.62 37.98
N THR A 624 7.01 7.82 38.95
CA THR A 624 7.65 7.72 40.28
C THR A 624 8.22 6.34 40.60
N GLY A 625 7.80 5.30 39.87
CA GLY A 625 8.10 3.90 40.19
C GLY A 625 7.42 3.40 41.48
N ALA A 626 6.50 4.17 42.05
CA ALA A 626 5.77 3.78 43.26
C ALA A 626 4.80 2.64 42.95
N LEU A 627 4.93 1.52 43.67
CA LEU A 627 4.03 0.38 43.52
C LEU A 627 2.61 0.77 43.94
N VAL A 628 1.65 0.58 43.03
CA VAL A 628 0.22 0.78 43.27
C VAL A 628 -0.39 -0.47 43.85
N TRP A 629 -0.14 -1.62 43.21
CA TRP A 629 -0.51 -2.93 43.72
C TRP A 629 0.50 -4.00 43.26
N SER A 630 0.52 -5.12 43.99
CA SER A 630 1.35 -6.28 43.67
C SER A 630 0.65 -7.58 44.05
N ARG A 631 0.51 -8.48 43.09
CA ARG A 631 0.13 -9.87 43.29
C ARG A 631 1.39 -10.65 43.59
N THR A 632 1.50 -11.22 44.79
CA THR A 632 2.64 -12.04 45.21
C THR A 632 2.15 -13.33 45.84
N ILE A 633 3.08 -14.27 46.09
CA ILE A 633 2.83 -15.48 46.91
C ILE A 633 2.15 -15.12 48.25
N THR A 634 2.47 -13.96 48.83
CA THR A 634 2.03 -13.59 50.18
C THR A 634 0.70 -12.85 50.24
N THR A 635 0.29 -12.21 49.14
CA THR A 635 -0.94 -11.39 49.10
C THR A 635 -2.09 -12.15 48.45
N THR A 636 -1.88 -12.70 47.25
CA THR A 636 -2.86 -13.51 46.50
C THR A 636 -2.09 -14.30 45.43
N PRO A 637 -1.83 -15.61 45.64
CA PRO A 637 -0.91 -16.37 44.80
C PRO A 637 -1.33 -16.38 43.33
N LEU A 638 -0.39 -16.11 42.42
CA LEU A 638 -0.54 -16.45 41.00
C LEU A 638 -0.22 -17.93 40.80
N THR A 639 -0.85 -18.54 39.80
CA THR A 639 -0.50 -19.90 39.39
C THR A 639 0.62 -19.84 38.35
N GLY A 640 1.83 -20.20 38.78
CA GLY A 640 3.03 -20.27 37.94
C GLY A 640 3.87 -19.01 37.88
N ASN A 641 5.13 -19.18 37.48
CA ASN A 641 6.06 -18.07 37.33
C ASN A 641 5.68 -17.19 36.14
N THR A 642 6.03 -15.92 36.25
CA THR A 642 5.79 -14.90 35.22
C THR A 642 7.10 -14.62 34.48
N GLN A 643 7.71 -15.67 33.95
CA GLN A 643 8.93 -15.58 33.15
C GLN A 643 8.51 -15.67 31.67
N TYR A 644 9.10 -14.85 30.79
CA TYR A 644 8.68 -14.70 29.38
C TYR A 644 7.27 -14.12 29.23
N THR A 645 6.83 -13.39 30.26
CA THR A 645 5.51 -12.81 30.28
C THR A 645 5.51 -11.52 29.48
N THR A 646 4.70 -11.49 28.44
CA THR A 646 4.19 -10.27 27.82
C THR A 646 2.76 -10.04 28.31
N SER A 647 2.35 -8.79 28.44
CA SER A 647 0.99 -8.43 28.84
C SER A 647 0.26 -7.64 27.77
N VAL A 648 -1.06 -7.83 27.70
CA VAL A 648 -2.00 -7.05 26.89
C VAL A 648 -2.95 -6.31 27.82
N ILE A 649 -3.12 -5.01 27.60
CA ILE A 649 -4.15 -4.20 28.23
C ILE A 649 -5.33 -4.11 27.26
N LEU A 650 -6.51 -4.45 27.75
CA LEU A 650 -7.74 -4.45 26.97
C LEU A 650 -8.94 -4.11 27.85
N GLY A 651 -9.64 -3.02 27.54
CA GLY A 651 -10.70 -2.50 28.41
C GLY A 651 -10.18 -2.23 29.83
N ASN A 652 -10.84 -2.82 30.83
CA ASN A 652 -10.43 -2.70 32.24
C ASN A 652 -9.48 -3.83 32.71
N GLY A 653 -9.00 -4.66 31.78
CA GLY A 653 -8.23 -5.86 32.08
C GLY A 653 -6.77 -5.78 31.65
N ILE A 654 -5.90 -6.49 32.39
CA ILE A 654 -4.56 -6.85 31.96
C ILE A 654 -4.41 -8.37 31.92
N TYR A 655 -3.95 -8.86 30.77
CA TYR A 655 -3.91 -10.28 30.44
C TYR A 655 -2.48 -10.71 30.15
N PHE A 656 -2.09 -11.88 30.65
CA PHE A 656 -0.73 -12.36 30.50
C PHE A 656 -0.60 -13.87 30.75
N THR A 657 0.44 -14.49 30.19
CA THR A 657 0.70 -15.92 30.33
C THR A 657 1.71 -16.23 31.44
N THR A 658 1.59 -17.42 32.02
CA THR A 658 2.55 -17.97 32.98
C THR A 658 3.21 -19.24 32.45
N VAL A 659 4.38 -19.58 33.00
CA VAL A 659 5.12 -20.81 32.62
C VAL A 659 4.42 -22.11 33.00
N ASP A 660 3.32 -22.05 33.75
CA ASP A 660 2.47 -23.21 34.07
C ASP A 660 1.28 -23.32 33.10
N GLY A 661 1.33 -22.60 31.97
CA GLY A 661 0.32 -22.67 30.92
C GLY A 661 -1.02 -22.08 31.36
N LYS A 662 -0.98 -21.01 32.14
CA LYS A 662 -2.16 -20.25 32.52
C LYS A 662 -2.18 -18.92 31.79
N LEU A 663 -3.34 -18.57 31.25
CA LEU A 663 -3.66 -17.19 30.90
C LEU A 663 -4.34 -16.55 32.11
N GLN A 664 -3.71 -15.52 32.66
CA GLN A 664 -4.24 -14.70 33.74
C GLN A 664 -4.96 -13.49 33.15
N GLY A 665 -5.97 -13.00 33.86
CA GLY A 665 -6.68 -11.76 33.55
C GLY A 665 -6.96 -11.04 34.86
N LEU A 666 -6.40 -9.84 35.03
CA LEU A 666 -6.53 -9.05 36.25
C LEU A 666 -7.22 -7.72 35.97
N ASP A 667 -8.00 -7.24 36.93
CA ASP A 667 -8.57 -5.89 36.92
C ASP A 667 -7.45 -4.85 37.06
N LEU A 668 -7.39 -3.88 36.13
CA LEU A 668 -6.31 -2.87 36.07
C LEU A 668 -6.21 -2.01 37.34
N ALA A 669 -7.34 -1.74 37.99
CA ALA A 669 -7.38 -0.85 39.15
C ALA A 669 -6.96 -1.56 40.44
N THR A 670 -7.39 -2.81 40.62
CA THR A 670 -7.28 -3.54 41.90
C THR A 670 -6.27 -4.69 41.87
N GLY A 671 -5.92 -5.18 40.69
CA GLY A 671 -5.11 -6.39 40.52
C GLY A 671 -5.84 -7.68 40.90
N ALA A 672 -7.15 -7.66 41.13
CA ALA A 672 -7.97 -8.84 41.40
C ALA A 672 -8.19 -9.67 40.13
N ASP A 673 -8.44 -10.97 40.27
CA ASP A 673 -8.76 -11.82 39.10
C ASP A 673 -10.07 -11.37 38.46
N LEU A 674 -10.07 -11.28 37.13
CA LEU A 674 -11.29 -11.07 36.35
C LEU A 674 -12.13 -12.36 36.34
N PRO A 675 -13.47 -12.25 36.24
CA PRO A 675 -14.33 -13.41 36.05
C PRO A 675 -13.87 -14.27 34.87
N GLY A 676 -13.79 -15.59 35.06
CA GLY A 676 -13.34 -16.53 34.02
C GLY A 676 -11.83 -16.83 34.03
N TYR A 677 -11.04 -16.12 34.83
CA TYR A 677 -9.59 -16.31 34.92
C TYR A 677 -9.15 -17.00 36.23
N PRO A 678 -8.04 -17.77 36.21
CA PRO A 678 -7.19 -18.07 35.05
C PRO A 678 -7.78 -19.12 34.10
N VAL A 679 -7.49 -18.98 32.81
CA VAL A 679 -7.77 -19.98 31.77
C VAL A 679 -6.59 -20.96 31.68
N GLN A 680 -6.87 -22.26 31.60
CA GLN A 680 -5.84 -23.30 31.38
C GLN A 680 -5.57 -23.44 29.88
N LEU A 681 -4.30 -23.36 29.49
CA LEU A 681 -3.82 -23.60 28.13
C LEU A 681 -3.04 -24.91 28.04
N ASN A 682 -2.90 -25.45 26.83
CA ASN A 682 -2.09 -26.65 26.56
C ASN A 682 -0.64 -26.26 26.24
N GLY A 683 0.15 -25.96 27.27
CA GLY A 683 1.56 -25.60 27.12
C GLY A 683 1.89 -24.18 27.60
N VAL A 684 3.14 -23.78 27.46
CA VAL A 684 3.61 -22.47 27.93
C VAL A 684 3.41 -21.43 26.84
N GLY A 685 2.81 -20.28 27.20
CA GLY A 685 2.83 -19.10 26.34
C GLY A 685 4.09 -18.29 26.59
N GLU A 686 5.10 -18.44 25.73
CA GLU A 686 6.36 -17.68 25.79
C GLU A 686 6.26 -16.44 24.88
N GLU A 687 5.93 -15.29 25.46
CA GLU A 687 5.82 -13.99 24.75
C GLU A 687 4.72 -13.93 23.67
N THR A 688 3.75 -14.85 23.70
CA THR A 688 2.82 -15.15 22.60
C THR A 688 1.45 -14.49 22.67
N ILE A 689 1.21 -13.53 23.56
CA ILE A 689 -0.13 -12.91 23.71
C ILE A 689 -0.31 -11.64 22.86
N SER A 690 -1.41 -11.55 22.13
CA SER A 690 -1.87 -10.37 21.37
C SER A 690 -3.39 -10.18 21.50
N SER A 691 -3.95 -9.19 20.80
CA SER A 691 -5.39 -8.92 20.75
C SER A 691 -5.79 -8.23 19.44
N ASN A 692 -7.10 -8.23 19.15
CA ASN A 692 -7.70 -7.37 18.15
C ASN A 692 -7.85 -5.90 18.61
N GLY A 693 -7.57 -5.62 19.89
CA GLY A 693 -7.74 -4.30 20.50
C GLY A 693 -9.16 -3.98 20.95
N VAL A 694 -10.09 -4.94 20.85
CA VAL A 694 -11.48 -4.77 21.26
C VAL A 694 -11.87 -5.74 22.39
N ASP A 695 -11.85 -7.05 22.12
CA ASP A 695 -12.47 -8.05 22.99
C ASP A 695 -11.88 -9.47 22.89
N VAL A 696 -10.98 -9.74 21.94
CA VAL A 696 -10.38 -11.07 21.76
C VAL A 696 -8.90 -11.05 22.07
N LEU A 697 -8.44 -12.04 22.83
CA LEU A 697 -7.04 -12.35 23.09
C LEU A 697 -6.59 -13.49 22.18
N TYR A 698 -5.40 -13.37 21.63
CA TYR A 698 -4.75 -14.42 20.86
C TYR A 698 -3.53 -14.93 21.60
N VAL A 699 -3.40 -16.25 21.78
CA VAL A 699 -2.33 -16.85 22.57
C VAL A 699 -1.76 -18.08 21.89
N GLY A 700 -0.45 -18.11 21.64
CA GLY A 700 0.27 -19.30 21.19
C GLY A 700 0.87 -20.09 22.36
N THR A 701 1.00 -21.41 22.26
CA THR A 701 1.68 -22.24 23.27
C THR A 701 2.73 -23.17 22.68
N ASP A 702 3.63 -23.67 23.53
CA ASP A 702 4.75 -24.52 23.13
C ASP A 702 4.63 -26.03 23.44
N GLY A 703 3.48 -26.48 23.93
CA GLY A 703 3.20 -27.90 24.20
C GLY A 703 3.99 -28.56 25.34
N THR A 704 4.94 -27.87 26.01
CA THR A 704 5.91 -28.49 26.95
C THR A 704 5.31 -29.05 28.24
N LEU A 705 4.10 -28.65 28.63
CA LEU A 705 3.46 -29.07 29.89
C LEU A 705 2.75 -30.43 29.81
N GLY A 706 2.73 -31.07 28.63
CA GLY A 706 2.17 -32.41 28.42
C GLY A 706 3.23 -33.41 27.96
N ALA A 707 3.20 -34.64 28.47
CA ALA A 707 3.96 -35.76 27.91
C ALA A 707 3.41 -36.08 26.50
N GLY A 708 3.88 -35.33 25.50
CA GLY A 708 3.40 -35.41 24.12
C GLY A 708 2.57 -34.22 23.64
N GLY A 709 2.55 -33.07 24.32
CA GLY A 709 1.78 -31.90 23.87
C GLY A 709 2.38 -31.24 22.62
N TYR A 710 1.52 -30.81 21.71
CA TYR A 710 1.82 -29.91 20.59
C TYR A 710 1.56 -28.47 21.03
N GLY A 711 2.11 -27.50 20.31
CA GLY A 711 1.69 -26.11 20.50
C GLY A 711 0.28 -25.91 19.95
N SER A 712 -0.44 -24.98 20.57
CA SER A 712 -1.78 -24.58 20.16
C SER A 712 -1.82 -23.08 19.96
N LEU A 713 -2.72 -22.61 19.08
CA LEU A 713 -3.06 -21.20 18.96
C LEU A 713 -4.52 -21.00 19.39
N TYR A 714 -4.77 -20.07 20.30
CA TYR A 714 -6.09 -19.81 20.85
C TYR A 714 -6.59 -18.43 20.45
N ALA A 715 -7.90 -18.31 20.20
CA ALA A 715 -8.63 -17.06 20.39
C ALA A 715 -9.55 -17.18 21.60
N ILE A 716 -9.50 -16.20 22.48
CA ILE A 716 -10.16 -16.23 23.78
C ILE A 716 -10.91 -14.91 23.97
N ASP A 717 -12.20 -14.98 24.30
CA ASP A 717 -12.99 -13.83 24.71
C ASP A 717 -12.41 -13.25 26.01
N ALA A 718 -11.98 -11.99 25.97
CA ALA A 718 -11.26 -11.34 27.06
C ALA A 718 -12.14 -11.07 28.29
N ALA A 719 -13.45 -10.93 28.10
CA ALA A 719 -14.38 -10.62 29.18
C ALA A 719 -14.75 -11.86 30.01
N THR A 720 -14.77 -13.03 29.38
CA THR A 720 -15.28 -14.27 29.96
C THR A 720 -14.22 -15.36 30.13
N GLY A 721 -13.06 -15.26 29.45
CA GLY A 721 -12.07 -16.31 29.39
C GLY A 721 -12.49 -17.52 28.54
N THR A 722 -13.57 -17.41 27.76
CA THR A 722 -14.06 -18.49 26.90
C THR A 722 -13.19 -18.62 25.66
N ILE A 723 -12.78 -19.86 25.33
CA ILE A 723 -12.06 -20.13 24.08
C ILE A 723 -13.07 -20.07 22.92
N ASN A 724 -12.90 -19.12 22.01
CA ASN A 724 -13.72 -18.97 20.80
C ASN A 724 -13.34 -20.01 19.75
N TRP A 725 -12.05 -20.19 19.53
CA TRP A 725 -11.48 -21.25 18.70
C TRP A 725 -10.07 -21.60 19.15
N GLN A 726 -9.61 -22.77 18.72
CA GLN A 726 -8.28 -23.30 18.96
C GLN A 726 -7.80 -24.00 17.70
N LEU A 727 -6.57 -23.70 17.27
CA LEU A 727 -5.85 -24.47 16.27
C LEU A 727 -4.86 -25.38 16.98
N ASP A 728 -4.98 -26.68 16.73
CA ASP A 728 -4.10 -27.72 17.25
C ASP A 728 -3.34 -28.38 16.12
N GLU A 729 -2.48 -29.36 16.44
CA GLU A 729 -1.62 -30.09 15.48
C GLU A 729 -2.34 -30.45 14.17
N ALA A 730 -3.56 -30.98 14.23
CA ALA A 730 -4.29 -31.44 13.05
C ALA A 730 -4.70 -30.30 12.09
N ASP A 731 -4.69 -29.05 12.56
CA ASP A 731 -5.06 -27.87 11.79
C ASP A 731 -3.83 -27.14 11.23
N LEU A 732 -2.63 -27.42 11.75
CA LEU A 732 -1.41 -26.71 11.40
C LEU A 732 -0.76 -27.27 10.14
N ALA A 733 -0.28 -26.38 9.27
CA ALA A 733 0.32 -26.77 8.00
C ALA A 733 1.68 -27.49 8.14
N GLY A 734 2.37 -27.32 9.27
CA GLY A 734 3.63 -28.02 9.53
C GLY A 734 3.45 -29.50 9.88
N HIS A 735 2.25 -29.96 10.23
CA HIS A 735 1.98 -31.37 10.53
C HIS A 735 2.32 -32.30 9.34
N ASP A 736 2.07 -31.86 8.10
CA ASP A 736 2.33 -32.69 6.91
C ASP A 736 3.82 -32.79 6.55
N LEU A 737 4.66 -31.88 7.06
CA LEU A 737 6.13 -31.94 6.88
C LEU A 737 6.77 -33.05 7.71
N ASP A 738 6.06 -33.57 8.71
CA ASP A 738 6.61 -34.45 9.74
C ASP A 738 6.74 -35.91 9.27
N ASN A 739 6.08 -36.29 8.17
CA ASN A 739 5.91 -37.71 7.82
C ASN A 739 6.88 -38.28 6.77
N ASP A 740 7.49 -37.48 5.88
CA ASP A 740 8.13 -38.04 4.68
C ASP A 740 9.66 -37.98 4.62
N THR A 741 10.36 -37.21 5.46
CA THR A 741 11.83 -37.02 5.29
C THR A 741 12.72 -37.07 6.53
N LEU A 742 12.24 -36.76 7.74
CA LEU A 742 13.14 -36.54 8.90
C LEU A 742 13.16 -37.66 9.96
N GLY A 743 12.25 -38.65 9.89
CA GLY A 743 12.30 -39.87 10.72
C GLY A 743 12.11 -39.68 12.25
N THR A 744 11.96 -38.45 12.72
CA THR A 744 11.64 -38.09 14.11
C THR A 744 10.61 -36.96 14.10
N VAL A 745 9.48 -37.18 14.78
CA VAL A 745 8.35 -36.25 14.95
C VAL A 745 8.84 -34.93 15.56
N THR A 746 9.05 -33.92 14.73
CA THR A 746 9.35 -32.54 15.13
C THR A 746 8.04 -31.81 15.31
N LYS A 747 7.66 -31.51 16.56
CA LYS A 747 6.35 -30.92 16.85
C LYS A 747 6.33 -29.43 16.58
N GLU A 748 5.33 -28.98 15.85
CA GLU A 748 5.09 -27.56 15.65
C GLU A 748 4.60 -26.90 16.95
N VAL A 749 5.19 -25.75 17.28
CA VAL A 749 4.96 -24.99 18.52
C VAL A 749 4.97 -23.49 18.26
N PHE A 750 4.21 -22.72 19.05
CA PHE A 750 4.18 -21.27 18.95
C PHE A 750 4.99 -20.65 20.09
N ARG A 751 6.18 -20.14 19.76
CA ARG A 751 7.10 -19.47 20.67
C ARG A 751 7.46 -18.13 20.07
N GLY A 752 6.90 -17.04 20.57
CA GLY A 752 7.13 -15.70 20.04
C GLY A 752 5.85 -14.88 19.89
N PRO A 753 5.98 -13.55 19.76
CA PRO A 753 4.83 -12.66 19.67
C PRO A 753 3.95 -12.93 18.45
N ILE A 754 2.64 -12.72 18.63
CA ILE A 754 1.65 -12.69 17.56
C ILE A 754 1.42 -11.23 17.17
N ALA A 755 1.39 -10.92 15.89
CA ALA A 755 0.91 -9.63 15.41
C ALA A 755 -0.51 -9.73 14.88
N TYR A 756 -1.28 -8.66 15.02
CA TYR A 756 -2.64 -8.53 14.51
C TYR A 756 -2.77 -7.22 13.76
N ASP A 757 -3.31 -7.30 12.55
CA ASP A 757 -3.60 -6.12 11.74
C ASP A 757 -5.08 -5.75 11.91
N GLN A 758 -5.34 -4.50 12.28
CA GLN A 758 -6.70 -3.98 12.45
C GLN A 758 -7.33 -3.55 11.13
N ASP A 759 -6.51 -3.16 10.14
CA ASP A 759 -6.99 -2.69 8.82
C ASP A 759 -7.26 -3.87 7.89
N ASP A 760 -6.49 -4.95 8.03
CA ASP A 760 -6.78 -6.28 7.47
C ASP A 760 -6.96 -7.28 8.61
N PRO A 761 -8.16 -7.40 9.21
CA PRO A 761 -8.43 -8.21 10.39
C PRO A 761 -7.87 -9.64 10.30
N ALA A 762 -6.62 -9.82 10.73
CA ALA A 762 -5.88 -11.06 10.56
C ALA A 762 -4.70 -11.12 11.52
N LEU A 763 -4.37 -12.34 11.90
CA LEU A 763 -3.26 -12.70 12.75
C LEU A 763 -2.08 -13.10 11.88
N TYR A 764 -0.91 -12.65 12.28
CA TYR A 764 0.35 -13.06 11.70
C TYR A 764 1.18 -13.70 12.80
N VAL A 765 1.55 -14.94 12.58
CA VAL A 765 2.27 -15.73 13.57
C VAL A 765 3.28 -16.63 12.89
N MET A 766 4.37 -16.90 13.58
CA MET A 766 5.37 -17.87 13.17
C MET A 766 5.41 -18.99 14.21
N SER A 767 5.27 -20.22 13.75
CA SER A 767 5.55 -21.38 14.56
C SER A 767 7.06 -21.69 14.54
N SER A 768 7.46 -22.65 15.35
CA SER A 768 8.78 -23.26 15.36
C SER A 768 8.63 -24.76 15.60
N PHE A 769 9.69 -25.53 15.38
CA PHE A 769 9.68 -26.96 15.64
C PHE A 769 10.42 -27.27 16.95
N ALA A 770 9.79 -28.03 17.84
CA ALA A 770 10.22 -28.18 19.23
C ALA A 770 11.50 -29.00 19.43
N SER A 771 11.93 -29.81 18.45
CA SER A 771 13.12 -30.66 18.59
C SER A 771 14.30 -30.12 17.79
N GLU A 772 15.48 -30.18 18.43
CA GLU A 772 16.79 -29.73 17.94
C GLU A 772 17.34 -30.60 16.80
N VAL A 773 16.48 -31.12 15.93
CA VAL A 773 16.90 -32.01 14.84
C VAL A 773 17.55 -31.15 13.77
N ALA A 774 18.84 -31.42 13.59
CA ALA A 774 19.70 -30.78 12.61
C ALA A 774 19.07 -30.86 11.20
N GLY A 775 18.70 -29.71 10.63
CA GLY A 775 18.08 -29.62 9.29
C GLY A 775 16.54 -29.54 9.25
N ALA A 776 15.87 -29.35 10.40
CA ALA A 776 14.45 -28.99 10.41
C ALA A 776 14.25 -27.56 9.86
N PRO A 777 13.15 -27.29 9.12
CA PRO A 777 12.78 -25.93 8.74
C PRO A 777 12.57 -25.06 9.99
N VAL A 778 12.70 -23.74 9.84
CA VAL A 778 12.67 -22.78 10.96
C VAL A 778 11.29 -22.69 11.63
N GLY A 779 10.24 -23.20 10.98
CA GLY A 779 8.85 -23.06 11.36
C GLY A 779 7.97 -22.84 10.14
N VAL A 780 6.68 -22.60 10.38
CA VAL A 780 5.71 -22.17 9.37
C VAL A 780 5.22 -20.77 9.74
N ARG A 781 5.10 -19.91 8.73
CA ARG A 781 4.55 -18.56 8.86
C ARG A 781 3.09 -18.61 8.43
N TYR A 782 2.22 -17.98 9.21
CA TYR A 782 0.78 -18.02 8.99
C TYR A 782 0.18 -16.63 8.89
N ARG A 783 -0.83 -16.52 8.03
CA ARG A 783 -1.92 -15.54 8.16
C ARG A 783 -3.21 -16.26 8.49
N ILE A 784 -3.86 -15.85 9.58
CA ILE A 784 -5.05 -16.51 10.12
C ILE A 784 -6.14 -15.46 10.32
N ALA A 785 -7.32 -15.68 9.76
CA ALA A 785 -8.46 -14.80 9.96
C ALA A 785 -8.96 -14.82 11.42
N PRO A 786 -9.80 -13.85 11.85
CA PRO A 786 -10.23 -13.74 13.23
C PRO A 786 -11.12 -14.89 13.69
N ASP A 787 -11.66 -15.67 12.74
CA ASP A 787 -12.46 -16.87 12.95
C ASP A 787 -11.62 -18.16 13.04
N GLY A 788 -10.29 -18.06 12.94
CA GLY A 788 -9.36 -19.19 12.97
C GLY A 788 -9.03 -19.78 11.60
N THR A 789 -9.63 -19.28 10.51
CA THR A 789 -9.35 -19.79 9.16
C THR A 789 -7.94 -19.41 8.71
N ILE A 790 -7.09 -20.39 8.43
CA ILE A 790 -5.77 -20.17 7.82
C ILE A 790 -5.97 -19.68 6.37
N LYS A 791 -5.50 -18.46 6.08
CA LYS A 791 -5.57 -17.84 4.75
C LYS A 791 -4.38 -18.26 3.89
N TRP A 792 -3.20 -18.26 4.48
CA TRP A 792 -2.01 -18.85 3.88
C TRP A 792 -1.09 -19.37 4.98
N ALA A 793 -0.29 -20.37 4.61
CA ALA A 793 0.78 -20.92 5.43
C ALA A 793 2.00 -21.14 4.54
N VAL A 794 3.14 -20.57 4.95
CA VAL A 794 4.35 -20.56 4.13
C VAL A 794 5.49 -21.11 4.97
N ASN A 795 6.07 -22.20 4.50
CA ASN A 795 7.21 -22.82 5.15
C ASN A 795 8.36 -21.81 5.27
N GLY A 796 9.01 -21.80 6.44
CA GLY A 796 10.30 -21.14 6.59
C GLY A 796 11.29 -21.70 5.57
N VAL A 797 12.15 -20.85 5.02
CA VAL A 797 13.21 -21.29 4.09
C VAL A 797 14.03 -22.39 4.77
N TRP A 798 14.25 -23.50 4.08
CA TRP A 798 15.04 -24.62 4.59
C TRP A 798 16.45 -24.13 4.89
N GLN A 799 16.88 -24.25 6.14
CA GLN A 799 18.24 -23.89 6.58
C GLN A 799 19.01 -25.18 6.79
N GLY A 800 20.19 -25.30 6.19
CA GLY A 800 20.99 -26.53 6.18
C GLY A 800 21.23 -27.20 7.55
N THR A 801 21.86 -28.36 7.48
CA THR A 801 21.77 -29.51 8.39
C THR A 801 22.26 -29.39 9.85
N THR A 802 22.40 -28.22 10.50
CA THR A 802 23.08 -28.17 11.83
C THR A 802 22.55 -27.24 12.92
N SER A 803 21.42 -26.53 12.79
CA SER A 803 21.07 -25.51 13.81
C SER A 803 19.65 -25.47 14.35
N THR A 804 19.56 -25.11 15.63
CA THR A 804 18.34 -24.92 16.42
C THR A 804 17.75 -23.53 16.20
N ALA A 805 16.86 -23.39 15.21
CA ALA A 805 16.20 -22.12 15.01
C ALA A 805 14.99 -22.02 15.96
N ASN A 806 15.12 -21.19 17.01
CA ASN A 806 14.00 -20.88 17.89
C ASN A 806 13.19 -19.72 17.28
N GLY A 807 11.89 -19.89 17.08
CA GLY A 807 11.00 -18.92 16.40
C GLY A 807 10.56 -17.71 17.22
N TYR A 808 11.35 -17.23 18.20
CA TYR A 808 10.99 -16.16 19.16
C TYR A 808 10.73 -14.76 18.56
N GLN A 809 10.41 -14.64 17.28
CA GLN A 809 10.48 -13.38 16.56
C GLN A 809 9.08 -12.87 16.30
N ALA A 810 8.84 -11.64 16.74
CA ALA A 810 7.63 -10.91 16.40
C ALA A 810 7.58 -10.70 14.87
N PRO A 811 6.50 -11.10 14.20
CA PRO A 811 6.17 -10.48 12.93
C PRO A 811 5.93 -8.99 13.18
N ILE A 812 6.45 -8.16 12.31
CA ILE A 812 6.18 -6.71 12.28
C ILE A 812 5.33 -6.45 11.05
N LEU A 813 4.19 -5.79 11.24
CA LEU A 813 3.22 -5.57 10.16
C LEU A 813 3.40 -4.19 9.59
N ASP A 814 3.88 -4.18 8.35
CA ASP A 814 3.81 -3.07 7.42
C ASP A 814 2.44 -3.10 6.69
N ALA A 815 2.14 -2.02 5.98
CA ALA A 815 0.92 -1.88 5.21
C ALA A 815 0.79 -2.95 4.11
N ASN A 816 1.89 -3.34 3.46
CA ASN A 816 1.88 -4.40 2.44
C ASN A 816 2.63 -5.66 2.85
N ASN A 817 3.54 -5.55 3.81
CA ASN A 817 4.43 -6.65 4.18
C ASN A 817 4.19 -7.14 5.60
N VAL A 818 4.40 -8.44 5.80
CA VAL A 818 4.72 -8.98 7.12
C VAL A 818 6.21 -9.31 7.16
N ILE A 819 6.91 -8.59 8.03
CA ILE A 819 8.35 -8.66 8.15
C ILE A 819 8.71 -9.64 9.27
N TYR A 820 9.39 -10.71 8.90
CA TYR A 820 9.97 -11.67 9.82
C TYR A 820 11.47 -11.48 9.86
N GLN A 821 11.98 -11.13 11.04
CA GLN A 821 13.40 -11.26 11.31
C GLN A 821 13.68 -12.76 11.46
N GLN A 822 14.83 -13.29 11.03
CA GLN A 822 15.15 -14.72 11.24
C GLN A 822 16.31 -14.92 12.23
N LEU A 823 16.10 -15.81 13.21
CA LEU A 823 17.09 -16.25 14.19
C LEU A 823 17.84 -17.43 13.56
N ARG A 824 19.02 -17.16 12.99
CA ARG A 824 19.95 -18.23 12.62
C ARG A 824 20.86 -18.62 13.79
N TYR A 825 21.33 -19.86 13.74
CA TYR A 825 22.41 -20.37 14.56
C TYR A 825 23.43 -21.04 13.61
N TRP A 826 24.66 -20.55 13.49
CA TRP A 826 25.82 -21.38 13.06
C TRP A 826 25.97 -21.92 11.60
N THR A 827 25.46 -21.28 10.53
CA THR A 827 25.86 -21.64 9.13
C THR A 827 26.01 -20.44 8.19
N SER A 828 26.81 -20.60 7.13
CA SER A 828 27.24 -19.57 6.16
C SER A 828 26.25 -19.24 5.03
N GLU A 829 24.99 -19.70 5.12
CA GLU A 829 23.96 -19.40 4.11
C GLU A 829 23.18 -18.11 4.47
N THR A 830 22.56 -17.49 3.47
CA THR A 830 21.87 -16.19 3.50
C THR A 830 20.59 -16.21 4.34
N GLY A 831 20.63 -15.83 5.63
CA GLY A 831 19.40 -15.55 6.37
C GLY A 831 19.48 -14.25 7.10
N GLY A 832 18.71 -13.28 6.62
CA GLY A 832 18.47 -12.02 7.28
C GLY A 832 16.97 -11.84 7.51
N VAL A 833 16.56 -10.58 7.44
CA VAL A 833 15.15 -10.19 7.48
C VAL A 833 14.47 -10.64 6.19
N GLN A 834 13.24 -11.13 6.30
CA GLN A 834 12.40 -11.46 5.16
C GLN A 834 11.07 -10.73 5.26
N ALA A 835 10.61 -10.15 4.16
CA ALA A 835 9.23 -9.70 4.04
C ALA A 835 8.43 -10.69 3.20
N LEU A 836 7.26 -11.05 3.70
CA LEU A 836 6.24 -11.68 2.87
C LEU A 836 5.15 -10.65 2.55
N ASP A 837 4.60 -10.76 1.36
CA ASP A 837 3.34 -10.14 1.00
C ASP A 837 2.30 -10.52 2.06
N LYS A 838 1.73 -9.50 2.69
CA LYS A 838 0.82 -9.68 3.81
C LYS A 838 -0.41 -10.50 3.41
N LEU A 839 -0.97 -10.27 2.22
CA LEU A 839 -2.19 -10.92 1.77
C LEU A 839 -1.95 -12.29 1.13
N LYS A 840 -0.83 -12.46 0.43
CA LYS A 840 -0.53 -13.64 -0.40
C LYS A 840 0.47 -14.61 0.23
N GLY A 841 1.25 -14.16 1.22
CA GLY A 841 2.34 -14.96 1.82
C GLY A 841 3.54 -15.15 0.89
N LYS A 842 3.60 -14.44 -0.24
CA LYS A 842 4.69 -14.54 -1.21
C LYS A 842 5.92 -13.81 -0.67
N LEU A 843 7.11 -14.39 -0.81
CA LEU A 843 8.36 -13.71 -0.46
C LEU A 843 8.55 -12.48 -1.35
N GLN A 844 8.57 -11.29 -0.75
CA GLN A 844 8.78 -10.02 -1.46
C GLN A 844 10.26 -9.71 -1.55
N TRP A 845 10.96 -9.74 -0.42
CA TRP A 845 12.40 -9.52 -0.39
C TRP A 845 13.07 -10.29 0.74
N THR A 846 14.37 -10.51 0.56
CA THR A 846 15.27 -10.99 1.62
C THR A 846 16.38 -9.98 1.78
N GLY A 847 16.52 -9.42 2.97
CA GLY A 847 17.61 -8.51 3.27
C GLY A 847 18.89 -9.29 3.49
N ASP A 848 19.92 -9.02 2.67
CA ASP A 848 21.26 -9.52 2.90
C ASP A 848 21.79 -9.04 4.26
N MET A 849 22.52 -9.94 4.93
CA MET A 849 23.27 -9.59 6.14
C MET A 849 24.68 -9.15 5.76
N PHE A 850 25.17 -8.06 6.36
CA PHE A 850 26.56 -7.62 6.21
C PHE A 850 27.60 -8.64 6.73
N TYR A 851 27.19 -9.65 7.52
CA TYR A 851 28.11 -10.62 8.12
C TYR A 851 27.50 -12.01 8.28
N THR A 852 28.36 -13.03 8.22
CA THR A 852 28.04 -14.48 8.25
C THR A 852 27.62 -15.02 9.63
N GLU A 853 27.36 -14.17 10.64
CA GLU A 853 27.07 -14.63 12.00
C GLU A 853 25.77 -14.06 12.59
N THR A 854 25.14 -14.92 13.38
CA THR A 854 23.71 -15.21 13.29
C THR A 854 23.02 -14.93 14.62
N SER A 855 22.06 -13.98 14.60
CA SER A 855 20.73 -14.02 15.23
C SER A 855 20.21 -12.58 15.39
N TYR A 856 19.07 -12.24 14.79
CA TYR A 856 18.36 -10.98 15.05
C TYR A 856 17.33 -11.18 16.13
N ILE A 857 17.21 -10.23 17.04
CA ILE A 857 16.06 -10.15 17.93
C ILE A 857 15.47 -8.77 17.74
N GLU A 858 14.26 -8.83 17.18
CA GLU A 858 13.18 -7.85 17.11
C GLU A 858 13.54 -6.41 16.80
N GLY A 859 12.88 -5.94 15.75
CA GLY A 859 13.02 -4.59 15.27
C GLY A 859 11.89 -3.71 15.74
N ALA A 860 12.03 -2.46 15.34
CA ALA A 860 10.94 -1.52 15.31
C ALA A 860 10.82 -0.99 13.89
N MET A 861 9.65 -0.53 13.52
CA MET A 861 9.34 -0.01 12.20
C MET A 861 8.85 1.43 12.35
N SER A 862 9.46 2.37 11.63
CA SER A 862 8.91 3.73 11.53
C SER A 862 7.54 3.67 10.87
N CYS A 863 6.66 4.62 11.20
CA CYS A 863 5.34 4.70 10.59
C CYS A 863 5.21 6.08 9.97
N GLU A 864 5.32 6.16 8.66
CA GLU A 864 5.69 7.38 7.98
C GLU A 864 4.59 7.77 6.98
N PRO A 865 3.76 8.79 7.27
CA PRO A 865 2.53 9.00 6.51
C PRO A 865 2.73 9.35 5.03
N ILE A 866 3.91 9.86 4.67
CA ILE A 866 4.21 10.42 3.34
C ILE A 866 5.54 9.92 2.76
N ALA A 867 6.22 9.00 3.44
CA ALA A 867 7.52 8.53 3.04
C ALA A 867 7.71 7.10 3.53
N ARG A 868 8.64 6.35 2.93
CA ARG A 868 8.72 4.90 3.14
C ARG A 868 8.97 4.49 4.58
N ASP A 869 8.30 3.44 5.03
CA ASP A 869 8.52 2.84 6.33
C ASP A 869 9.92 2.19 6.41
N ILE A 870 10.57 2.37 7.55
CA ILE A 870 11.94 1.94 7.84
C ILE A 870 11.92 0.94 8.98
N LEU A 871 12.34 -0.27 8.69
CA LEU A 871 12.66 -1.29 9.67
C LEU A 871 14.04 -1.05 10.28
N TYR A 872 14.06 -0.80 11.58
CA TYR A 872 15.25 -0.84 12.41
C TYR A 872 15.45 -2.24 12.95
N ALA A 873 16.61 -2.85 12.70
CA ALA A 873 16.93 -4.20 13.18
C ALA A 873 18.37 -4.28 13.70
N GLY A 874 18.58 -5.03 14.78
CA GLY A 874 19.89 -5.25 15.41
C GLY A 874 20.30 -6.72 15.43
N ASN A 875 21.59 -7.01 15.20
CA ASN A 875 22.13 -8.38 15.23
C ASN A 875 23.09 -8.65 16.40
N ASN A 876 23.45 -9.93 16.52
CA ASN A 876 24.37 -10.48 17.52
C ASN A 876 25.79 -9.92 17.55
N ASN A 877 26.17 -9.13 16.55
CA ASN A 877 27.48 -8.53 16.43
C ASN A 877 27.46 -7.04 16.81
N GLY A 878 26.33 -6.55 17.35
CA GLY A 878 26.15 -5.14 17.64
C GLY A 878 26.06 -4.28 16.37
N ASN A 879 25.71 -4.90 15.23
CA ASN A 879 25.31 -4.14 14.06
C ASN A 879 23.84 -3.79 14.17
N PHE A 880 23.55 -2.59 13.71
CA PHE A 880 22.22 -2.02 13.59
C PHE A 880 22.03 -1.64 12.13
N MET A 881 20.85 -1.88 11.60
CA MET A 881 20.49 -1.52 10.24
C MET A 881 19.11 -0.90 10.18
N ALA A 882 18.98 0.07 9.31
CA ALA A 882 17.73 0.62 8.85
C ALA A 882 17.50 0.09 7.42
N LYS A 883 16.37 -0.59 7.22
CA LYS A 883 15.97 -1.14 5.94
C LYS A 883 14.63 -0.57 5.55
N ASN A 884 14.48 -0.27 4.28
CA ASN A 884 13.19 0.04 3.69
C ASN A 884 12.27 -1.18 3.79
N CYS A 885 11.07 -1.00 4.34
CA CYS A 885 10.10 -2.08 4.55
C CYS A 885 9.53 -2.66 3.25
N ASP A 886 9.49 -1.87 2.17
CA ASP A 886 8.91 -2.28 0.89
C ASP A 886 9.83 -3.21 0.10
N ASN A 887 11.14 -2.95 0.12
CA ASN A 887 12.10 -3.60 -0.77
C ASN A 887 13.33 -4.20 -0.06
N GLY A 888 13.47 -4.01 1.25
CA GLY A 888 14.56 -4.55 2.05
C GLY A 888 15.93 -3.91 1.81
N VAL A 889 16.00 -2.88 0.97
CA VAL A 889 17.22 -2.10 0.71
C VAL A 889 17.68 -1.49 2.03
N THR A 890 18.98 -1.64 2.31
CA THR A 890 19.57 -1.01 3.49
C THR A 890 19.78 0.46 3.21
N GLU A 891 19.07 1.32 3.93
CA GLU A 891 19.24 2.78 3.85
C GLU A 891 20.53 3.19 4.56
N PHE A 892 20.76 2.65 5.76
CA PHE A 892 22.00 2.83 6.51
C PHE A 892 22.22 1.72 7.53
N GLY A 893 23.46 1.61 8.02
CA GLY A 893 23.82 0.68 9.08
C GLY A 893 24.99 1.17 9.89
N TYR A 894 25.00 0.81 11.17
CA TYR A 894 26.05 1.14 12.12
C TYR A 894 26.56 -0.13 12.79
N GLN A 895 27.84 -0.12 13.12
CA GLN A 895 28.43 -1.10 14.02
C GLN A 895 28.83 -0.41 15.31
N TYR A 896 28.10 -0.67 16.40
CA TYR A 896 28.32 0.02 17.67
C TYR A 896 29.42 -0.61 18.53
N TYR A 897 29.86 -1.84 18.24
CA TYR A 897 30.89 -2.50 19.04
C TYR A 897 31.69 -3.59 18.30
N VAL A 898 33.01 -3.64 18.52
CA VAL A 898 33.95 -4.61 17.91
C VAL A 898 34.77 -5.40 18.95
N GLY A 899 34.38 -5.40 20.23
CA GLY A 899 35.12 -6.14 21.25
C GLY A 899 34.87 -7.64 21.13
N SER A 900 35.92 -8.36 20.76
CA SER A 900 35.94 -9.81 20.56
C SER A 900 35.60 -10.58 21.84
N GLY A 901 34.43 -11.23 21.90
CA GLY A 901 34.22 -12.36 22.82
C GLY A 901 32.91 -12.42 23.62
N LYS A 902 31.95 -11.50 23.45
CA LYS A 902 30.62 -11.61 24.08
C LYS A 902 29.53 -11.76 23.00
N SER A 903 28.52 -12.59 23.26
CA SER A 903 27.34 -12.74 22.39
C SER A 903 26.42 -11.53 22.58
N TYR A 904 26.36 -10.62 21.60
CA TYR A 904 25.56 -9.38 21.66
C TYR A 904 24.15 -9.60 21.14
N ARG A 905 23.42 -10.54 21.73
CA ARG A 905 22.00 -10.71 21.37
C ARG A 905 21.24 -9.42 21.64
N SER A 906 20.71 -8.80 20.58
CA SER A 906 19.70 -7.74 20.70
C SER A 906 18.58 -8.23 21.62
N THR A 907 17.95 -7.34 22.37
CA THR A 907 16.79 -7.70 23.21
C THR A 907 15.51 -6.97 22.83
N GLY A 908 15.61 -5.90 22.04
CA GLY A 908 14.49 -5.16 21.51
C GLY A 908 14.89 -3.74 21.11
N ILE A 909 14.09 -3.16 20.22
CA ILE A 909 14.20 -1.79 19.73
C ILE A 909 12.89 -1.06 20.07
N ALA A 910 12.99 0.21 20.46
CA ALA A 910 11.85 1.11 20.57
C ALA A 910 12.21 2.43 19.91
N ILE A 911 11.24 3.08 19.29
CA ILE A 911 11.45 4.32 18.55
C ILE A 911 10.38 5.36 18.85
N ASP A 912 10.80 6.62 18.79
CA ASP A 912 9.96 7.82 18.84
C ASP A 912 10.43 8.80 17.73
N PRO A 913 9.77 9.96 17.53
CA PRO A 913 10.11 10.91 16.47
C PRO A 913 11.53 11.47 16.53
N THR A 914 12.19 11.34 17.67
CA THR A 914 13.47 11.96 18.00
C THR A 914 14.52 10.96 18.49
N HIS A 915 14.11 9.74 18.85
CA HIS A 915 14.96 8.74 19.47
C HIS A 915 14.81 7.35 18.85
N VAL A 916 15.94 6.68 18.74
CA VAL A 916 16.00 5.23 18.52
C VAL A 916 16.72 4.58 19.69
N VAL A 917 16.03 3.66 20.38
CA VAL A 917 16.54 2.95 21.54
C VAL A 917 16.86 1.51 21.17
N PHE A 918 18.10 1.10 21.39
CA PHE A 918 18.55 -0.28 21.17
C PHE A 918 19.07 -0.88 22.48
N THR A 919 18.74 -2.15 22.70
CA THR A 919 19.17 -2.89 23.89
C THR A 919 19.81 -4.23 23.54
N ASN A 920 20.75 -4.70 24.38
CA ASN A 920 21.35 -6.02 24.19
C ASN A 920 21.53 -6.82 25.50
N ARG A 921 21.78 -8.13 25.36
CA ARG A 921 21.88 -9.05 26.50
C ARG A 921 23.00 -8.75 27.50
N ASN A 922 24.02 -7.99 27.12
CA ASN A 922 25.07 -7.55 28.04
C ASN A 922 24.61 -6.43 28.98
N GLY A 923 23.36 -5.96 28.82
CA GLY A 923 22.81 -4.86 29.60
C GLY A 923 23.14 -3.50 29.04
N ASP A 924 23.63 -3.43 27.79
CA ASP A 924 23.80 -2.15 27.13
C ASP A 924 22.44 -1.62 26.68
N VAL A 925 22.19 -0.34 26.95
CA VAL A 925 21.08 0.46 26.43
C VAL A 925 21.71 1.65 25.71
N TYR A 926 21.44 1.76 24.41
CA TYR A 926 21.88 2.86 23.56
C TYR A 926 20.66 3.69 23.22
N VAL A 927 20.75 5.00 23.44
CA VAL A 927 19.76 5.96 22.96
C VAL A 927 20.45 6.84 21.94
N MET A 928 19.89 6.84 20.75
CA MET A 928 20.37 7.60 19.62
C MET A 928 19.37 8.71 19.37
N SER A 929 19.88 9.90 19.04
CA SER A 929 19.04 11.01 18.63
C SER A 929 19.52 11.55 17.30
N GLU A 930 18.63 12.26 16.64
CA GLU A 930 19.01 13.15 15.56
C GLU A 930 19.79 14.36 16.11
N GLN A 931 20.85 14.82 15.41
CA GLN A 931 21.33 16.19 15.57
C GLN A 931 20.56 17.06 14.56
N VAL A 932 19.69 17.94 15.07
CA VAL A 932 19.05 19.03 14.31
C VAL A 932 20.09 19.98 13.73
#